data_AF-A0A7E5V8Z2-F1
#
_entry.id   AF-A0A7E5V8Z2-F1
#
_cell.length_a   1.000
_cell.length_b   1.000
_cell.length_c   1.000
_cell.angle_alpha   90.00
_cell.angle_beta   90.00
_cell.angle_gamma   90.00
#
_symmetry.space_group_name_H-M   'P 1'
#
loop_
_entity.id
_entity.type
_entity.pdbx_description
1 polymer ?
#
loop_
_entity_poly.entity_id
_entity_poly.type
_entity_poly.pdbx_seq_one_letter_code
_entity_poly.pdbx_strand_id
1 'polypeptide(L)'
;MKSTKSLILHRNVTRLRNTNKRYYSEIFPSSEVVIIKNKTKKKDANLKTEKVAESNNISNNSKEYRVNEVNIQMISRNIYEQLFKSQAQNLDKDLIKSCQDNLLRHGIDYKKCSHLPDVDLKLPALEGKDIVEHFYNIGEKQSAPYRELLNTLARCKLPAMPKKWSKAAGWTKYTGEKQEQVPCPPDDALIFDVEVLMSAGKRPTLACAVSTEAWYGWVSEPVAKGAPHEVYENINYDDLIPLETDGRKPCGDLSRHRVVVGHNVSFDRAKIKEQYWLNRTGVRFMDTMSMHTCVSGVTSYQRTVLKAKNKEPNPSDEDWMEISSLNNLSEVHNLYCGSLIDKQTRDVFVDGTMQDVHDNFEVLMQYCAGDVVATHSILRELLPLFLQRFPHPVTLAGMLELGSAYLPVNSNWLQYIDSAETVFEDLKLESRQLLSLKADEACRMMADESYKKDLWMWDQDWSVQTLKLKKQTTKKKKEEIKIPVIEDLSTNKETASDENKVSFGDLVTAANEKHKVLNEAYLNDLDNNITSTTKEIEDLNKAFSHLFAFGDQLPVKRPYLAGYPAWYRKLCTKPGKEEDWTPGANNITTSMQITPKLLRLSWEGYPLHHIKSEGWGFLVPFSHHHADDAEEPLVPLKQLLEACPLTFCKESEYQPDVYALPKTVEEDLGRRAYYARKKLDEQAAANQYHGLGVWCGIQIQGCCHFLRLPHKDGPKYKVGNPLAKDFLDMFSQNVLSAQGNEAEKVLTYARMMSYWRNNRERILSQQVVWLPAELLPPALRGSLRQYGAIIPQVVVCGTLTRRASEPTWMTASNAQAERVGSELRAMVQAPPGYKFVGADVDSQELWIAALLGDSTLGLCGGSAFGWAVLAGDKSRKTDLHSLTATAASISRDHAKVINYARIYGAGQNFAERLLKQFNPTMTISEAKSKAAKMFTTTKGKRVYRLKTQYMEGFMDEDLADQAVEMTSYQAMRLAKLSGKSVEDMFHRPKWIGGTESDMFNKLEEIAESVSPSTAFLRGRLSRSLEGARGRWAGTRLNWAVQSAAADFLHLMLVSMAQLAPTARFCLSFHDEVRYMVSDEHKYETALALQITNLFTRAFCSQRVGINDLPLSVAFFTAVEVDQVLRKESNLSCTTPSNPHGLEKGYGIPDGESLNIFDVLEKCNIKNKIPTK
;
A
#
# COMPACT_ATOMS: atom_id res chain seq x y z
N MET A 1 -66.17 36.27 -32.42
CA MET A 1 -67.53 35.93 -32.90
C MET A 1 -67.40 34.77 -33.88
N LYS A 2 -68.10 33.64 -33.83
CA LYS A 2 -69.00 32.97 -32.84
C LYS A 2 -68.51 31.49 -32.77
N SER A 3 -68.51 30.73 -31.67
CA SER A 3 -69.63 30.25 -30.83
C SER A 3 -70.64 29.40 -31.66
N THR A 4 -71.04 28.15 -31.35
CA THR A 4 -70.84 27.21 -30.20
C THR A 4 -71.23 25.77 -30.68
N LYS A 5 -71.36 24.63 -29.93
CA LYS A 5 -71.49 24.27 -28.49
C LYS A 5 -71.14 22.77 -28.22
N SER A 6 -70.95 22.45 -26.93
CA SER A 6 -71.19 21.20 -26.13
C SER A 6 -71.97 19.98 -26.74
N LEU A 7 -71.84 18.70 -26.30
CA LEU A 7 -71.09 18.04 -25.19
C LEU A 7 -71.14 16.47 -25.23
N ILE A 8 -70.44 15.81 -24.29
CA ILE A 8 -70.61 14.44 -23.70
C ILE A 8 -69.89 13.21 -24.35
N LEU A 9 -69.02 12.60 -23.52
CA LEU A 9 -68.53 11.21 -23.28
C LEU A 9 -68.57 10.13 -24.41
N HIS A 10 -67.72 9.08 -24.40
CA HIS A 10 -66.69 8.62 -23.42
C HIS A 10 -65.46 8.00 -24.14
N ARG A 11 -64.42 7.57 -23.40
CA ARG A 11 -63.10 7.19 -23.95
C ARG A 11 -62.67 5.78 -23.51
N ASN A 12 -61.91 5.06 -24.34
CA ASN A 12 -61.42 3.71 -24.04
C ASN A 12 -59.96 3.48 -24.52
N VAL A 13 -59.31 2.37 -24.12
CA VAL A 13 -57.84 2.20 -24.13
C VAL A 13 -57.39 0.87 -24.80
N THR A 14 -56.09 0.77 -25.15
CA THR A 14 -55.27 -0.46 -25.35
C THR A 14 -55.25 -1.13 -26.74
N ARG A 15 -54.05 -1.25 -27.38
CA ARG A 15 -53.32 -2.54 -27.61
C ARG A 15 -52.10 -2.49 -28.58
N LEU A 16 -50.97 -3.04 -28.09
CA LEU A 16 -50.01 -4.00 -28.71
C LEU A 16 -49.20 -3.73 -30.01
N ARG A 17 -47.93 -4.21 -29.94
CA ARG A 17 -47.02 -4.76 -30.99
C ARG A 17 -46.37 -3.83 -32.03
N ASN A 18 -45.04 -3.94 -32.16
CA ASN A 18 -44.41 -4.68 -33.28
C ASN A 18 -42.92 -5.02 -33.05
N THR A 19 -42.32 -5.78 -33.98
CA THR A 19 -40.95 -6.36 -33.89
C THR A 19 -40.10 -6.07 -35.14
N ASN A 20 -38.78 -6.30 -35.02
CA ASN A 20 -37.81 -6.55 -36.10
C ASN A 20 -37.55 -5.47 -37.17
N LYS A 21 -36.36 -4.86 -37.13
CA LYS A 21 -35.25 -5.14 -38.09
C LYS A 21 -33.93 -4.45 -37.69
N ARG A 22 -32.81 -5.02 -38.13
CA ARG A 22 -31.46 -4.42 -38.05
C ARG A 22 -31.25 -3.41 -39.18
N TYR A 23 -30.45 -2.37 -38.92
CA TYR A 23 -29.51 -1.80 -39.89
C TYR A 23 -28.24 -1.34 -39.16
N TYR A 24 -27.09 -1.46 -39.82
CA TYR A 24 -25.81 -0.86 -39.41
C TYR A 24 -25.71 0.54 -40.01
N SER A 25 -25.06 1.47 -39.30
CA SER A 25 -24.50 2.69 -39.89
C SER A 25 -23.34 3.21 -39.04
N GLU A 26 -22.15 3.26 -39.63
CA GLU A 26 -20.95 3.83 -39.01
C GLU A 26 -21.01 5.36 -39.08
N ILE A 27 -20.84 6.06 -37.96
CA ILE A 27 -20.57 7.51 -37.93
C ILE A 27 -19.57 7.80 -36.82
N PHE A 28 -18.41 8.35 -37.18
CA PHE A 28 -17.41 8.85 -36.22
C PHE A 28 -17.89 10.18 -35.59
N PRO A 29 -17.65 10.42 -34.29
CA PRO A 29 -17.97 11.71 -33.67
C PRO A 29 -16.98 12.79 -34.14
N SER A 30 -17.43 13.64 -35.06
CA SER A 30 -16.69 14.85 -35.47
C SER A 30 -16.67 15.89 -34.35
N SER A 31 -15.49 16.35 -33.95
CA SER A 31 -15.30 17.35 -32.90
C SER A 31 -15.59 18.78 -33.39
N GLU A 32 -16.82 19.28 -33.19
CA GLU A 32 -17.13 20.70 -33.38
C GLU A 32 -16.87 21.52 -32.11
N VAL A 33 -16.03 22.55 -32.21
CA VAL A 33 -15.68 23.44 -31.09
C VAL A 33 -16.68 24.60 -31.02
N VAL A 34 -17.62 24.54 -30.09
CA VAL A 34 -18.62 25.61 -29.87
C VAL A 34 -17.97 26.82 -29.16
N ILE A 35 -17.43 27.76 -29.94
CA ILE A 35 -16.86 29.01 -29.42
C ILE A 35 -17.98 30.00 -29.03
N ILE A 36 -18.29 30.08 -27.74
CA ILE A 36 -19.30 31.03 -27.21
C ILE A 36 -18.74 32.47 -27.24
N LYS A 37 -18.99 33.19 -28.35
CA LYS A 37 -18.60 34.60 -28.53
C LYS A 37 -19.61 35.56 -27.89
N ASN A 38 -19.45 35.86 -26.61
CA ASN A 38 -20.22 36.93 -25.95
C ASN A 38 -19.81 38.32 -26.49
N LYS A 39 -20.64 38.89 -27.36
CA LYS A 39 -20.54 40.29 -27.83
C LYS A 39 -21.28 41.24 -26.89
N THR A 40 -20.55 41.99 -26.06
CA THR A 40 -21.05 43.24 -25.48
C THR A 40 -20.48 44.44 -26.24
N LYS A 41 -21.31 45.46 -26.49
CA LYS A 41 -20.98 46.59 -27.38
C LYS A 41 -20.23 47.68 -26.61
N LYS A 42 -19.12 48.16 -27.16
CA LYS A 42 -18.64 49.51 -26.86
C LYS A 42 -19.65 50.56 -27.36
N LYS A 43 -19.79 51.64 -26.60
CA LYS A 43 -20.26 52.95 -27.05
C LYS A 43 -19.25 53.96 -26.52
N ASP A 44 -18.40 54.48 -27.39
CA ASP A 44 -17.48 55.56 -27.01
C ASP A 44 -18.24 56.89 -27.02
N ALA A 45 -18.10 57.68 -25.97
CA ALA A 45 -18.65 59.03 -25.85
C ALA A 45 -17.68 59.90 -25.03
N ASN A 46 -16.92 60.75 -25.72
CA ASN A 46 -16.05 61.73 -25.07
C ASN A 46 -16.87 62.76 -24.28
N LEU A 47 -16.42 63.14 -23.08
CA LEU A 47 -16.58 64.51 -22.57
C LEU A 47 -15.67 64.81 -21.36
N LYS A 48 -14.68 65.68 -21.62
CA LYS A 48 -13.98 66.63 -20.74
C LYS A 48 -13.48 66.20 -19.35
N THR A 49 -12.17 66.38 -19.18
CA THR A 49 -11.53 66.78 -17.92
C THR A 49 -12.07 68.12 -17.41
N GLU A 50 -12.38 68.22 -16.12
CA GLU A 50 -12.31 69.46 -15.35
C GLU A 50 -11.51 69.21 -14.05
N LYS A 51 -10.81 70.25 -13.57
CA LYS A 51 -9.98 70.18 -12.35
C LYS A 51 -10.78 70.67 -11.15
N VAL A 52 -10.72 69.98 -10.02
CA VAL A 52 -11.09 70.55 -8.71
C VAL A 52 -10.02 70.20 -7.68
N ALA A 53 -9.66 71.23 -6.90
CA ALA A 53 -8.71 71.35 -5.79
C ALA A 53 -8.10 70.09 -5.14
N GLU A 54 -6.80 70.21 -4.87
CA GLU A 54 -6.09 69.43 -3.85
C GLU A 54 -6.69 69.70 -2.45
N SER A 55 -6.75 68.67 -1.61
CA SER A 55 -6.74 68.86 -0.16
C SER A 55 -5.81 67.81 0.47
N ASN A 56 -4.80 68.29 1.20
CA ASN A 56 -3.72 67.45 1.70
C ASN A 56 -4.18 66.56 2.85
N ASN A 57 -4.03 65.24 2.70
CA ASN A 57 -3.86 64.33 3.82
C ASN A 57 -2.80 63.29 3.45
N ILE A 58 -1.54 63.63 3.75
CA ILE A 58 -0.38 62.79 3.48
C ILE A 58 -0.34 61.65 4.50
N SER A 59 -0.53 60.42 4.03
CA SER A 59 0.01 59.23 4.70
C SER A 59 0.46 58.21 3.65
N ASN A 60 1.74 58.33 3.24
CA ASN A 60 2.40 57.26 2.49
C ASN A 60 2.40 55.99 3.35
N ASN A 61 1.91 54.87 2.79
CA ASN A 61 2.05 53.58 3.43
C ASN A 61 2.13 52.44 2.40
N SER A 62 3.16 52.50 1.55
CA SER A 62 3.64 51.33 0.84
C SER A 62 4.14 50.31 1.87
N LYS A 63 3.34 49.28 2.15
CA LYS A 63 3.77 48.12 2.95
C LYS A 63 4.91 47.41 2.22
N GLU A 64 6.15 47.68 2.63
CA GLU A 64 7.33 46.93 2.15
C GLU A 64 7.27 45.49 2.67
N TYR A 65 7.42 44.51 1.78
CA TYR A 65 7.43 43.09 2.15
C TYR A 65 8.68 42.76 2.97
N ARG A 66 8.52 42.00 4.05
CA ARG A 66 9.65 41.55 4.87
C ARG A 66 10.43 40.45 4.14
N VAL A 67 11.62 40.76 3.65
CA VAL A 67 12.53 39.81 2.97
C VAL A 67 13.85 39.65 3.73
N ASN A 68 14.52 38.52 3.55
CA ASN A 68 15.88 38.27 4.07
C ASN A 68 16.98 38.61 3.05
N GLU A 69 18.24 38.37 3.42
CA GLU A 69 19.46 38.70 2.66
C GLU A 69 19.63 37.91 1.36
N VAL A 70 18.84 36.84 1.16
CA VAL A 70 18.73 36.06 -0.10
C VAL A 70 17.39 36.29 -0.80
N ASN A 71 16.69 37.38 -0.43
CA ASN A 71 15.45 37.86 -1.04
C ASN A 71 14.26 36.88 -0.96
N ILE A 72 14.25 36.01 0.06
CA ILE A 72 13.10 35.17 0.40
C ILE A 72 12.16 35.98 1.29
N GLN A 73 10.86 35.95 0.98
CA GLN A 73 9.84 36.60 1.81
C GLN A 73 9.61 35.80 3.09
N MET A 74 9.76 36.50 4.20
CA MET A 74 9.55 35.98 5.55
C MET A 74 8.12 36.30 6.00
N ILE A 75 7.67 35.68 7.10
CA ILE A 75 6.37 36.00 7.71
C ILE A 75 6.22 37.51 7.95
N SER A 76 4.98 37.99 7.81
CA SER A 76 4.63 39.39 7.98
C SER A 76 5.05 39.91 9.37
N ARG A 77 5.32 41.21 9.46
CA ARG A 77 5.80 41.84 10.71
C ARG A 77 4.85 41.60 11.89
N ASN A 78 3.54 41.65 11.63
CA ASN A 78 2.48 41.36 12.60
C ASN A 78 2.61 39.95 13.20
N ILE A 79 2.87 38.93 12.39
CA ILE A 79 3.02 37.53 12.83
C ILE A 79 4.38 37.33 13.50
N TYR A 80 5.45 37.93 12.96
CA TYR A 80 6.80 37.86 13.51
C TYR A 80 6.87 38.38 14.95
N GLU A 81 6.35 39.57 15.22
CA GLU A 81 6.38 40.21 16.55
C GLU A 81 5.55 39.45 17.61
N GLN A 82 4.59 38.61 17.19
CA GLN A 82 3.80 37.74 18.07
C GLN A 82 4.51 36.40 18.40
N LEU A 83 5.26 35.83 17.45
CA LEU A 83 5.95 34.54 17.60
C LEU A 83 7.38 34.66 18.15
N PHE A 84 8.19 35.52 17.54
CA PHE A 84 9.63 35.62 17.76
C PHE A 84 9.96 36.84 18.62
N LYS A 85 9.72 36.73 19.93
CA LYS A 85 10.01 37.80 20.92
C LYS A 85 11.51 38.02 21.15
N SER A 86 12.34 37.07 20.76
CA SER A 86 13.80 37.19 20.73
C SER A 86 14.25 37.91 19.46
N GLN A 87 15.20 38.84 19.60
CA GLN A 87 15.78 39.57 18.47
C GLN A 87 16.45 38.59 17.46
N ALA A 88 16.38 38.92 16.17
CA ALA A 88 17.04 38.14 15.13
C ALA A 88 18.56 38.09 15.36
N GLN A 89 19.20 36.97 15.03
CA GLN A 89 20.66 36.87 15.10
C GLN A 89 21.28 37.77 14.02
N ASN A 90 22.23 38.63 14.41
CA ASN A 90 23.08 39.32 13.46
C ASN A 90 24.03 38.29 12.82
N LEU A 91 23.68 37.82 11.63
CA LEU A 91 24.52 36.95 10.81
C LEU A 91 25.77 37.70 10.34
N ASP A 92 26.86 36.95 10.15
CA ASP A 92 28.10 37.50 9.61
C ASP A 92 27.96 37.90 8.13
N LYS A 93 28.55 39.04 7.77
CA LYS A 93 28.45 39.64 6.44
C LYS A 93 29.23 38.84 5.39
N ASP A 94 30.35 38.26 5.76
CA ASP A 94 31.15 37.43 4.85
C ASP A 94 30.48 36.06 4.64
N LEU A 95 29.82 35.51 5.67
CA LEU A 95 28.94 34.35 5.51
C LEU A 95 27.76 34.63 4.56
N ILE A 96 27.03 35.74 4.74
CA ILE A 96 25.93 36.15 3.84
C ILE A 96 26.41 36.27 2.39
N LYS A 97 27.57 36.92 2.18
CA LYS A 97 28.18 37.07 0.85
C LYS A 97 28.57 35.72 0.24
N SER A 98 29.15 34.82 1.05
CA SER A 98 29.47 33.45 0.63
C SER A 98 28.22 32.67 0.18
N CYS A 99 27.09 32.83 0.88
CA CYS A 99 25.81 32.24 0.48
C CYS A 99 25.31 32.84 -0.86
N GLN A 100 25.34 34.16 -1.03
CA GLN A 100 24.95 34.81 -2.29
C GLN A 100 25.84 34.36 -3.48
N ASP A 101 27.15 34.28 -3.29
CA ASP A 101 28.09 33.77 -4.29
C ASP A 101 27.85 32.28 -4.60
N ASN A 102 27.48 31.47 -3.60
CA ASN A 102 27.13 30.05 -3.77
C ASN A 102 25.88 29.87 -4.64
N LEU A 103 24.80 30.61 -4.35
CA LEU A 103 23.57 30.62 -5.15
C LEU A 103 23.86 30.99 -6.61
N LEU A 104 24.67 32.04 -6.84
CA LEU A 104 25.07 32.47 -8.19
C LEU A 104 25.90 31.40 -8.92
N ARG A 105 26.84 30.71 -8.24
CA ARG A 105 27.61 29.59 -8.83
C ARG A 105 26.73 28.42 -9.28
N HIS A 106 25.59 28.20 -8.61
CA HIS A 106 24.60 27.19 -9.00
C HIS A 106 23.53 27.71 -9.97
N GLY A 107 23.66 28.94 -10.49
CA GLY A 107 22.75 29.53 -11.48
C GLY A 107 21.45 30.09 -10.90
N ILE A 108 21.37 30.27 -9.58
CA ILE A 108 20.20 30.79 -8.89
C ILE A 108 20.28 32.32 -8.78
N ASP A 109 19.49 33.01 -9.60
CA ASP A 109 19.31 34.46 -9.52
C ASP A 109 18.32 34.83 -8.40
N TYR A 110 18.84 34.90 -7.18
CA TYR A 110 18.08 35.21 -5.96
C TYR A 110 17.33 36.55 -6.03
N LYS A 111 17.78 37.50 -6.86
CA LYS A 111 17.14 38.82 -7.03
C LYS A 111 15.80 38.75 -7.77
N LYS A 112 15.48 37.62 -8.42
CA LYS A 112 14.21 37.40 -9.13
C LYS A 112 13.30 36.41 -8.38
N CYS A 113 12.90 36.77 -7.16
CA CYS A 113 11.85 36.04 -6.41
C CYS A 113 10.45 36.56 -6.78
N SER A 114 9.43 35.72 -6.61
CA SER A 114 8.03 36.13 -6.56
C SER A 114 7.60 36.34 -5.11
N HIS A 115 6.78 37.34 -4.83
CA HIS A 115 6.26 37.64 -3.49
C HIS A 115 4.76 37.35 -3.42
N LEU A 116 4.32 36.85 -2.27
CA LEU A 116 2.92 36.63 -1.90
C LEU A 116 2.38 37.87 -1.16
N PRO A 117 1.05 38.10 -1.16
CA PRO A 117 0.46 39.11 -0.27
C PRO A 117 0.72 38.77 1.21
N ASP A 118 1.00 39.80 2.00
CA ASP A 118 1.23 39.66 3.45
C ASP A 118 -0.07 39.29 4.19
N VAL A 119 0.01 38.32 5.09
CA VAL A 119 -1.11 37.91 5.97
C VAL A 119 -1.07 38.72 7.27
N ASP A 120 -2.19 39.34 7.65
CA ASP A 120 -2.37 40.08 8.91
C ASP A 120 -3.27 39.24 9.83
N LEU A 121 -2.74 38.75 10.97
CA LEU A 121 -3.42 37.75 11.80
C LEU A 121 -3.05 37.88 13.27
N LYS A 122 -4.04 38.22 14.10
CA LYS A 122 -3.93 38.10 15.56
C LYS A 122 -3.93 36.62 15.95
N LEU A 123 -2.82 36.15 16.52
CA LEU A 123 -2.62 34.77 16.92
C LEU A 123 -3.25 34.48 18.31
N PRO A 124 -3.53 33.20 18.62
CA PRO A 124 -3.78 32.75 19.99
C PRO A 124 -2.62 33.10 20.93
N ALA A 125 -2.92 33.34 22.21
CA ALA A 125 -1.89 33.60 23.21
C ALA A 125 -1.04 32.34 23.45
N LEU A 126 0.29 32.46 23.29
CA LEU A 126 1.22 31.37 23.56
C LEU A 126 1.25 31.04 25.06
N GLU A 127 1.10 29.77 25.42
CA GLU A 127 1.31 29.26 26.79
C GLU A 127 2.81 29.22 27.15
N GLY A 128 3.51 30.36 27.10
CA GLY A 128 4.94 30.48 27.37
C GLY A 128 5.59 31.78 26.88
N LYS A 129 6.90 31.91 27.06
CA LYS A 129 7.72 33.01 26.53
C LYS A 129 7.80 32.95 25.01
N ASP A 130 8.06 31.76 24.44
CA ASP A 130 8.19 31.53 23.01
C ASP A 130 7.38 30.30 22.54
N ILE A 131 7.47 29.98 21.25
CA ILE A 131 6.79 28.82 20.66
C ILE A 131 7.37 27.48 21.17
N VAL A 132 8.61 27.46 21.65
CA VAL A 132 9.28 26.26 22.18
C VAL A 132 8.81 25.89 23.58
N GLU A 133 8.64 26.87 24.46
CA GLU A 133 8.03 26.72 25.79
C GLU A 133 6.53 26.42 25.67
N HIS A 134 5.84 27.05 24.71
CA HIS A 134 4.43 26.75 24.39
C HIS A 134 4.21 25.27 24.08
N PHE A 135 4.94 24.70 23.10
CA PHE A 135 4.79 23.28 22.75
C PHE A 135 5.16 22.32 23.88
N TYR A 136 6.10 22.69 24.76
CA TYR A 136 6.39 21.92 25.95
C TYR A 136 5.21 21.91 26.92
N ASN A 137 4.70 23.10 27.29
CA ASN A 137 3.64 23.26 28.27
C ASN A 137 2.32 22.61 27.84
N ILE A 138 1.94 22.72 26.56
CA ILE A 138 0.69 22.13 26.05
C ILE A 138 0.79 20.60 25.91
N GLY A 139 1.98 20.10 25.55
CA GLY A 139 2.25 18.65 25.51
C GLY A 139 2.26 18.05 26.93
N GLU A 140 2.80 18.77 27.90
CA GLU A 140 2.77 18.36 29.31
C GLU A 140 1.33 18.36 29.84
N LYS A 141 0.59 19.46 29.65
CA LYS A 141 -0.84 19.60 30.01
C LYS A 141 -1.74 18.50 29.45
N GLN A 142 -1.45 18.01 28.23
CA GLN A 142 -2.19 16.91 27.60
C GLN A 142 -1.72 15.51 28.02
N SER A 143 -0.44 15.32 28.36
CA SER A 143 0.13 13.99 28.65
C SER A 143 0.27 13.67 30.15
N ALA A 144 0.45 14.67 31.02
CA ALA A 144 0.64 14.51 32.46
C ALA A 144 -0.35 13.54 33.14
N PRO A 145 -1.69 13.69 33.02
CA PRO A 145 -2.62 12.81 33.72
C PRO A 145 -2.49 11.34 33.27
N TYR A 146 -2.39 11.09 31.95
CA TYR A 146 -2.15 9.74 31.43
C TYR A 146 -0.76 9.20 31.83
N ARG A 147 0.26 10.07 31.91
CA ARG A 147 1.63 9.73 32.30
C ARG A 147 1.72 9.35 33.78
N GLU A 148 0.93 9.97 34.64
CA GLU A 148 0.81 9.62 36.07
C GLU A 148 0.06 8.29 36.27
N LEU A 149 -1.06 8.09 35.56
CA LEU A 149 -1.78 6.80 35.55
C LEU A 149 -0.88 5.66 35.06
N LEU A 150 -0.16 5.84 33.95
CA LEU A 150 0.81 4.86 33.42
C LEU A 150 1.94 4.55 34.40
N ASN A 151 2.52 5.57 35.05
CA ASN A 151 3.57 5.35 36.07
C ASN A 151 3.03 4.62 37.30
N THR A 152 1.79 4.87 37.69
CA THR A 152 1.14 4.22 38.84
C THR A 152 0.89 2.74 38.54
N LEU A 153 0.31 2.44 37.37
CA LEU A 153 0.06 1.09 36.88
C LEU A 153 1.37 0.27 36.73
N ALA A 154 2.40 0.86 36.12
CA ALA A 154 3.71 0.23 35.89
C ALA A 154 4.50 -0.07 37.19
N ARG A 155 4.30 0.73 38.25
CA ARG A 155 4.98 0.54 39.55
C ARG A 155 4.18 -0.31 40.53
N CYS A 156 2.88 -0.50 40.30
CA CYS A 156 2.03 -1.29 41.17
C CYS A 156 2.45 -2.77 41.18
N LYS A 157 2.28 -3.43 42.33
CA LYS A 157 2.28 -4.89 42.40
C LYS A 157 0.84 -5.35 42.18
N LEU A 158 0.60 -6.10 41.10
CA LEU A 158 -0.73 -6.58 40.73
C LEU A 158 -1.43 -7.32 41.91
N PRO A 159 -2.76 -7.21 42.03
CA PRO A 159 -3.55 -8.01 42.95
C PRO A 159 -3.42 -9.51 42.64
N ALA A 160 -3.68 -10.37 43.63
CA ALA A 160 -3.60 -11.81 43.45
C ALA A 160 -4.59 -12.30 42.38
N MET A 161 -4.09 -13.08 41.42
CA MET A 161 -4.88 -13.61 40.29
C MET A 161 -5.98 -14.56 40.78
N PRO A 162 -7.22 -14.48 40.25
CA PRO A 162 -8.30 -15.41 40.57
C PRO A 162 -7.93 -16.85 40.25
N LYS A 163 -8.21 -17.77 41.19
CA LYS A 163 -8.03 -19.23 40.98
C LYS A 163 -9.16 -19.88 40.18
N LYS A 164 -10.30 -19.20 40.08
CA LYS A 164 -11.51 -19.67 39.41
C LYS A 164 -12.26 -18.47 38.84
N TRP A 165 -12.68 -18.57 37.59
CA TRP A 165 -13.38 -17.51 36.87
C TRP A 165 -14.90 -17.76 36.81
N SER A 166 -15.68 -16.69 36.72
CA SER A 166 -17.12 -16.74 36.54
C SER A 166 -17.46 -16.89 35.05
N LYS A 167 -18.35 -17.84 34.72
CA LYS A 167 -18.96 -17.98 33.39
C LYS A 167 -20.14 -17.02 33.15
N ALA A 168 -20.43 -16.08 34.06
CA ALA A 168 -21.53 -15.12 33.89
C ALA A 168 -21.25 -14.11 32.76
N ALA A 169 -22.28 -13.80 31.96
CA ALA A 169 -22.17 -12.84 30.86
C ALA A 169 -21.89 -11.42 31.37
N GLY A 170 -21.03 -10.67 30.68
CA GLY A 170 -20.61 -9.33 31.08
C GLY A 170 -19.39 -9.34 32.01
N TRP A 171 -19.19 -8.25 32.76
CA TRP A 171 -18.00 -8.05 33.58
C TRP A 171 -18.16 -8.57 35.01
N THR A 172 -17.24 -9.45 35.41
CA THR A 172 -17.04 -9.84 36.81
C THR A 172 -15.81 -9.12 37.38
N LYS A 173 -15.95 -8.40 38.50
CA LYS A 173 -14.87 -7.86 39.34
C LYS A 173 -14.44 -8.90 40.36
N TYR A 174 -13.13 -9.04 40.58
CA TYR A 174 -12.52 -9.96 41.53
C TYR A 174 -11.63 -9.20 42.51
N THR A 175 -11.94 -9.28 43.80
CA THR A 175 -11.17 -8.66 44.90
C THR A 175 -10.77 -9.71 45.92
N GLY A 176 -9.60 -10.32 45.71
CA GLY A 176 -9.21 -11.54 46.42
C GLY A 176 -10.15 -12.69 46.05
N GLU A 177 -10.86 -13.24 47.03
CA GLU A 177 -11.83 -14.33 46.83
C GLU A 177 -13.26 -13.81 46.56
N LYS A 178 -13.51 -12.50 46.67
CA LYS A 178 -14.83 -11.92 46.37
C LYS A 178 -15.02 -11.75 44.86
N GLN A 179 -16.18 -12.17 44.37
CA GLN A 179 -16.64 -12.00 42.99
C GLN A 179 -17.89 -11.12 42.97
N GLU A 180 -17.95 -10.12 42.08
CA GLU A 180 -19.04 -9.16 41.98
C GLU A 180 -19.35 -8.88 40.50
N GLN A 181 -20.62 -8.81 40.11
CA GLN A 181 -21.00 -8.39 38.75
C GLN A 181 -20.99 -6.86 38.68
N VAL A 182 -20.34 -6.29 37.66
CA VAL A 182 -20.26 -4.85 37.42
C VAL A 182 -20.67 -4.55 35.97
N PRO A 183 -21.26 -3.38 35.66
CA PRO A 183 -21.60 -3.04 34.27
C PRO A 183 -20.33 -2.80 33.43
N CYS A 184 -19.33 -2.17 34.02
CA CYS A 184 -18.00 -1.95 33.47
C CYS A 184 -16.97 -1.79 34.61
N PRO A 185 -15.66 -1.96 34.35
CA PRO A 185 -14.63 -1.68 35.36
C PRO A 185 -14.67 -0.19 35.76
N PRO A 186 -14.58 0.17 37.07
CA PRO A 186 -14.59 1.57 37.50
C PRO A 186 -13.24 2.30 37.31
N ASP A 187 -12.11 1.59 37.36
CA ASP A 187 -10.75 2.15 37.55
C ASP A 187 -10.23 2.99 36.37
N ASP A 188 -9.46 4.04 36.65
CA ASP A 188 -8.87 4.95 35.65
C ASP A 188 -7.64 4.41 34.91
N ALA A 189 -7.04 3.31 35.38
CA ALA A 189 -5.88 2.67 34.76
C ALA A 189 -6.07 1.16 34.68
N LEU A 190 -6.03 0.62 33.47
CA LEU A 190 -6.22 -0.81 33.18
C LEU A 190 -5.12 -1.34 32.27
N ILE A 191 -4.74 -2.60 32.47
CA ILE A 191 -4.19 -3.45 31.40
C ILE A 191 -5.31 -4.34 30.91
N PHE A 192 -5.43 -4.53 29.59
CA PHE A 192 -6.59 -5.14 28.93
C PHE A 192 -6.16 -5.94 27.70
N ASP A 193 -6.83 -7.08 27.48
CA ASP A 193 -6.59 -8.03 26.39
C ASP A 193 -7.94 -8.69 25.99
N VAL A 194 -8.16 -8.89 24.69
CA VAL A 194 -9.42 -9.44 24.14
C VAL A 194 -9.18 -10.59 23.16
N GLU A 195 -9.66 -11.78 23.51
CA GLU A 195 -9.60 -12.94 22.62
C GLU A 195 -10.89 -13.15 21.80
N VAL A 196 -10.70 -13.64 20.58
CA VAL A 196 -11.72 -13.75 19.52
C VAL A 196 -11.63 -15.14 18.90
N LEU A 197 -12.71 -15.93 19.04
CA LEU A 197 -12.86 -17.21 18.35
C LEU A 197 -13.06 -16.96 16.85
N MET A 198 -11.96 -17.04 16.08
CA MET A 198 -11.89 -16.68 14.66
C MET A 198 -12.84 -17.51 13.78
N SER A 199 -13.08 -18.77 14.15
CA SER A 199 -14.04 -19.66 13.48
C SER A 199 -15.49 -19.18 13.61
N ALA A 200 -15.85 -18.50 14.71
CA ALA A 200 -17.18 -17.92 14.92
C ALA A 200 -17.34 -16.49 14.35
N GLY A 201 -16.29 -15.94 13.73
CA GLY A 201 -16.27 -14.61 13.12
C GLY A 201 -15.42 -13.61 13.91
N LYS A 202 -15.86 -12.34 13.94
CA LYS A 202 -15.07 -11.22 14.50
C LYS A 202 -15.48 -10.80 15.94
N ARG A 203 -16.48 -11.46 16.54
CA ARG A 203 -17.08 -11.06 17.83
C ARG A 203 -16.11 -11.29 19.01
N PRO A 204 -16.02 -10.37 19.99
CA PRO A 204 -15.23 -10.61 21.20
C PRO A 204 -15.81 -11.82 21.96
N THR A 205 -14.94 -12.75 22.35
CA THR A 205 -15.35 -14.04 22.94
C THR A 205 -15.12 -14.06 24.44
N LEU A 206 -13.92 -13.67 24.87
CA LEU A 206 -13.50 -13.45 26.25
C LEU A 206 -12.62 -12.19 26.30
N ALA A 207 -12.56 -11.53 27.45
CA ALA A 207 -11.55 -10.51 27.71
C ALA A 207 -11.12 -10.50 29.17
N CYS A 208 -9.87 -10.10 29.42
CA CYS A 208 -9.32 -9.98 30.76
C CYS A 208 -8.79 -8.56 30.98
N ALA A 209 -8.94 -8.04 32.20
CA ALA A 209 -8.28 -6.80 32.61
C ALA A 209 -7.79 -6.86 34.05
N VAL A 210 -6.78 -6.04 34.36
CA VAL A 210 -6.30 -5.83 35.74
C VAL A 210 -6.05 -4.35 35.98
N SER A 211 -6.40 -3.90 37.19
CA SER A 211 -6.12 -2.56 37.70
C SER A 211 -5.13 -2.60 38.86
N THR A 212 -4.92 -1.46 39.51
CA THR A 212 -4.19 -1.40 40.79
C THR A 212 -4.95 -1.99 41.98
N GLU A 213 -6.27 -2.20 41.86
CA GLU A 213 -7.12 -2.69 42.95
C GLU A 213 -7.64 -4.11 42.73
N ALA A 214 -7.98 -4.47 41.48
CA ALA A 214 -8.79 -5.66 41.19
C ALA A 214 -8.46 -6.31 39.84
N TRP A 215 -8.84 -7.58 39.74
CA TRP A 215 -8.93 -8.30 38.46
C TRP A 215 -10.34 -8.19 37.90
N TYR A 216 -10.45 -8.28 36.58
CA TYR A 216 -11.71 -8.25 35.84
C TYR A 216 -11.70 -9.30 34.73
N GLY A 217 -12.82 -9.98 34.55
CA GLY A 217 -13.04 -10.91 33.44
C GLY A 217 -14.38 -10.63 32.78
N TRP A 218 -14.38 -10.54 31.46
CA TRP A 218 -15.58 -10.37 30.63
C TRP A 218 -15.85 -11.64 29.84
N VAL A 219 -17.09 -12.11 29.87
CA VAL A 219 -17.54 -13.28 29.11
C VAL A 219 -18.66 -12.87 28.15
N SER A 220 -18.53 -13.26 26.89
CA SER A 220 -19.57 -13.01 25.88
C SER A 220 -20.85 -13.82 26.15
N GLU A 221 -21.99 -13.29 25.74
CA GLU A 221 -23.30 -13.94 25.95
C GLU A 221 -23.40 -15.37 25.38
N PRO A 222 -22.85 -15.71 24.18
CA PRO A 222 -22.85 -17.08 23.68
C PRO A 222 -22.05 -18.05 24.57
N VAL A 223 -20.88 -17.64 25.05
CA VAL A 223 -20.03 -18.46 25.95
C VAL A 223 -20.71 -18.66 27.30
N ALA A 224 -21.33 -17.61 27.85
CA ALA A 224 -22.05 -17.69 29.12
C ALA A 224 -23.31 -18.58 29.06
N LYS A 225 -23.96 -18.67 27.89
CA LYS A 225 -25.22 -19.43 27.70
C LYS A 225 -25.04 -20.89 27.29
N GLY A 226 -23.83 -21.35 26.98
CA GLY A 226 -23.64 -22.69 26.40
C GLY A 226 -24.14 -22.77 24.95
N ALA A 227 -24.07 -21.67 24.19
CA ALA A 227 -24.60 -21.62 22.83
C ALA A 227 -23.82 -22.55 21.87
N PRO A 228 -24.48 -23.12 20.84
CA PRO A 228 -23.80 -23.89 19.80
C PRO A 228 -22.86 -23.01 18.97
N HIS A 229 -21.98 -23.65 18.19
CA HIS A 229 -21.08 -22.94 17.30
C HIS A 229 -21.84 -22.36 16.08
N GLU A 230 -22.05 -21.05 16.10
CA GLU A 230 -22.61 -20.26 15.00
C GLU A 230 -21.55 -19.29 14.44
N VAL A 231 -21.56 -19.09 13.12
CA VAL A 231 -20.63 -18.18 12.43
C VAL A 231 -21.32 -16.85 12.16
N TYR A 232 -20.80 -15.76 12.73
CA TYR A 232 -21.39 -14.42 12.58
C TYR A 232 -20.53 -13.54 11.68
N GLU A 233 -21.01 -13.25 10.47
CA GLU A 233 -20.33 -12.37 9.50
C GLU A 233 -20.16 -10.93 10.01
N ASN A 234 -21.14 -10.44 10.78
CA ASN A 234 -21.24 -9.06 11.23
C ASN A 234 -21.32 -8.97 12.77
N ILE A 235 -20.76 -7.89 13.32
CA ILE A 235 -20.84 -7.57 14.76
C ILE A 235 -21.89 -6.47 14.96
N ASN A 236 -22.84 -6.70 15.86
CA ASN A 236 -23.78 -5.70 16.32
C ASN A 236 -23.15 -4.85 17.42
N TYR A 237 -23.56 -3.58 17.51
CA TYR A 237 -23.06 -2.66 18.54
C TYR A 237 -23.22 -3.17 19.99
N ASP A 238 -24.26 -3.98 20.27
CA ASP A 238 -24.48 -4.54 21.60
C ASP A 238 -23.69 -5.84 21.87
N ASP A 239 -23.02 -6.43 20.87
CA ASP A 239 -22.06 -7.54 21.05
C ASP A 239 -20.69 -7.06 21.59
N LEU A 240 -20.46 -5.74 21.64
CA LEU A 240 -19.17 -5.13 22.01
C LEU A 240 -18.99 -4.98 23.53
N ILE A 241 -17.73 -5.00 23.96
CA ILE A 241 -17.33 -4.90 25.36
C ILE A 241 -17.55 -3.45 25.86
N PRO A 242 -18.40 -3.20 26.86
CA PRO A 242 -18.54 -1.88 27.47
C PRO A 242 -17.37 -1.59 28.42
N LEU A 243 -16.76 -0.40 28.34
CA LEU A 243 -15.81 0.06 29.37
C LEU A 243 -16.35 1.23 30.19
N GLU A 244 -17.33 1.99 29.68
CA GLU A 244 -17.84 3.22 30.28
C GLU A 244 -19.37 3.26 30.31
N THR A 245 -20.06 2.12 30.12
CA THR A 245 -21.52 2.04 30.02
C THR A 245 -22.16 0.88 30.78
N ASP A 246 -23.40 1.13 31.23
CA ASP A 246 -24.37 0.12 31.64
C ASP A 246 -25.42 -0.02 30.51
N GLY A 247 -25.32 -1.12 29.75
CA GLY A 247 -26.11 -1.39 28.55
C GLY A 247 -25.88 -0.38 27.42
N ARG A 248 -26.49 0.81 27.53
CA ARG A 248 -26.35 1.97 26.63
C ARG A 248 -26.26 3.33 27.37
N LYS A 249 -26.25 3.34 28.71
CA LYS A 249 -26.15 4.56 29.54
C LYS A 249 -24.70 4.77 30.03
N PRO A 250 -24.14 5.99 29.97
CA PRO A 250 -22.83 6.28 30.55
C PRO A 250 -22.73 6.01 32.05
N CYS A 251 -21.60 5.44 32.48
CA CYS A 251 -21.26 5.19 33.88
C CYS A 251 -20.27 6.26 34.39
N GLY A 252 -20.81 7.29 35.03
CA GLY A 252 -20.03 8.40 35.59
C GLY A 252 -19.67 9.47 34.54
N ASP A 253 -18.56 10.16 34.78
CA ASP A 253 -18.04 11.20 33.87
C ASP A 253 -17.21 10.59 32.75
N LEU A 254 -17.63 10.81 31.50
CA LEU A 254 -16.94 10.38 30.27
C LEU A 254 -15.75 11.27 29.89
N SER A 255 -15.56 12.41 30.56
CA SER A 255 -14.44 13.34 30.33
C SER A 255 -13.22 13.09 31.22
N ARG A 256 -13.35 12.20 32.22
CA ARG A 256 -12.23 11.82 33.10
C ARG A 256 -11.09 11.15 32.33
N HIS A 257 -9.87 11.47 32.70
CA HIS A 257 -8.67 10.90 32.09
C HIS A 257 -8.56 9.41 32.45
N ARG A 258 -8.56 8.54 31.43
CA ARG A 258 -8.47 7.09 31.62
C ARG A 258 -7.47 6.48 30.65
N VAL A 259 -6.66 5.53 31.11
CA VAL A 259 -5.69 4.83 30.26
C VAL A 259 -5.92 3.32 30.24
N VAL A 260 -5.92 2.77 29.03
CA VAL A 260 -5.98 1.32 28.78
C VAL A 260 -4.70 0.91 28.08
N VAL A 261 -3.97 -0.05 28.64
CA VAL A 261 -2.72 -0.58 28.08
C VAL A 261 -2.94 -1.98 27.55
N GLY A 262 -2.41 -2.27 26.36
CA GLY A 262 -2.43 -3.61 25.78
C GLY A 262 -1.17 -3.91 24.96
N HIS A 263 -1.20 -5.02 24.25
CA HIS A 263 -0.15 -5.41 23.31
C HIS A 263 -0.78 -5.61 21.92
N ASN A 264 -0.46 -4.72 20.97
CA ASN A 264 -1.27 -4.51 19.77
C ASN A 264 -2.69 -4.00 20.09
N VAL A 265 -2.79 -3.09 21.08
CA VAL A 265 -4.04 -2.56 21.66
C VAL A 265 -5.07 -1.99 20.66
N SER A 266 -4.67 -1.76 19.40
CA SER A 266 -5.58 -1.32 18.34
C SER A 266 -6.58 -2.41 17.93
N PHE A 267 -6.25 -3.69 18.13
CA PHE A 267 -7.17 -4.82 17.93
C PHE A 267 -8.25 -4.87 19.01
N ASP A 268 -7.84 -4.75 20.28
CA ASP A 268 -8.72 -4.72 21.46
C ASP A 268 -9.62 -3.47 21.45
N ARG A 269 -9.05 -2.32 21.06
CA ARG A 269 -9.79 -1.07 20.89
C ARG A 269 -10.97 -1.21 19.93
N ALA A 270 -10.83 -2.00 18.87
CA ALA A 270 -11.91 -2.29 17.93
C ALA A 270 -13.00 -3.23 18.51
N LYS A 271 -12.86 -3.74 19.74
CA LYS A 271 -13.88 -4.53 20.45
C LYS A 271 -14.61 -3.74 21.55
N ILE A 272 -14.20 -2.51 21.82
CA ILE A 272 -14.78 -1.64 22.85
C ILE A 272 -15.95 -0.83 22.30
N LYS A 273 -17.08 -0.86 23.02
CA LYS A 273 -18.38 -0.33 22.61
C LYS A 273 -18.38 1.19 22.39
N GLU A 274 -17.82 1.94 23.33
CA GLU A 274 -17.88 3.41 23.34
C GLU A 274 -16.95 4.06 22.31
N GLN A 275 -15.96 3.33 21.78
CA GLN A 275 -15.03 3.86 20.77
C GLN A 275 -15.72 4.21 19.44
N TYR A 276 -16.84 3.52 19.15
CA TYR A 276 -17.68 3.74 17.97
C TYR A 276 -18.62 4.95 18.09
N TRP A 277 -18.69 5.63 19.25
CA TRP A 277 -19.48 6.85 19.40
C TRP A 277 -18.93 8.01 18.58
N LEU A 278 -19.82 8.92 18.18
CA LEU A 278 -19.47 10.14 17.44
C LEU A 278 -18.67 11.14 18.28
N ASN A 279 -19.04 11.30 19.55
CA ASN A 279 -18.30 12.09 20.54
C ASN A 279 -17.13 11.25 21.10
N ARG A 280 -16.01 11.91 21.45
CA ARG A 280 -14.84 11.26 22.08
C ARG A 280 -14.99 11.22 23.60
N THR A 281 -14.49 10.15 24.23
CA THR A 281 -14.37 10.05 25.70
C THR A 281 -12.93 10.37 26.14
N GLY A 282 -12.71 10.44 27.46
CA GLY A 282 -11.41 10.65 28.10
C GLY A 282 -10.51 9.42 28.13
N VAL A 283 -10.93 8.30 27.54
CA VAL A 283 -10.09 7.11 27.38
C VAL A 283 -9.00 7.34 26.32
N ARG A 284 -7.76 6.97 26.63
CA ARG A 284 -6.67 6.81 25.66
C ARG A 284 -6.00 5.45 25.81
N PHE A 285 -5.42 4.99 24.71
CA PHE A 285 -4.84 3.65 24.59
C PHE A 285 -3.33 3.73 24.46
N MET A 286 -2.60 2.89 25.19
CA MET A 286 -1.15 2.79 25.12
C MET A 286 -0.74 1.38 24.67
N ASP A 287 0.10 1.31 23.64
CA ASP A 287 0.50 0.05 23.01
C ASP A 287 1.94 -0.32 23.36
N THR A 288 2.12 -1.42 24.08
CA THR A 288 3.46 -1.95 24.41
C THR A 288 4.23 -2.41 23.16
N MET A 289 3.55 -2.83 22.08
CA MET A 289 4.17 -3.20 20.81
C MET A 289 4.77 -1.98 20.08
N SER A 290 4.04 -0.85 20.05
CA SER A 290 4.54 0.43 19.53
C SER A 290 5.70 0.96 20.38
N MET A 291 5.59 0.93 21.72
CA MET A 291 6.70 1.31 22.62
C MET A 291 7.96 0.46 22.37
N HIS A 292 7.80 -0.86 22.23
CA HIS A 292 8.91 -1.77 21.91
C HIS A 292 9.51 -1.40 20.55
N THR A 293 8.68 -1.10 19.55
CA THR A 293 9.14 -0.74 18.19
C THR A 293 9.96 0.55 18.19
N CYS A 294 9.59 1.54 19.00
CA CYS A 294 10.36 2.77 19.21
C CYS A 294 11.72 2.52 19.89
N VAL A 295 11.75 1.69 20.93
CA VAL A 295 12.94 1.50 21.79
C VAL A 295 13.92 0.47 21.21
N SER A 296 13.41 -0.64 20.68
CA SER A 296 14.16 -1.86 20.34
C SER A 296 13.72 -2.53 19.04
N GLY A 297 12.94 -1.86 18.18
CA GLY A 297 12.45 -2.42 16.92
C GLY A 297 13.55 -2.76 15.91
N VAL A 298 13.21 -3.57 14.91
CA VAL A 298 14.10 -4.11 13.86
C VAL A 298 13.81 -3.58 12.45
N THR A 299 14.85 -3.50 11.61
CA THR A 299 14.70 -3.30 10.15
C THR A 299 14.13 -4.53 9.46
N SER A 300 13.66 -4.39 8.21
CA SER A 300 13.20 -5.51 7.38
C SER A 300 14.26 -6.60 7.17
N TYR A 301 15.55 -6.24 7.12
CA TYR A 301 16.66 -7.22 7.07
C TYR A 301 16.80 -7.95 8.40
N GLN A 302 16.91 -7.22 9.51
CA GLN A 302 17.04 -7.80 10.86
C GLN A 302 15.85 -8.70 11.20
N ARG A 303 14.63 -8.29 10.86
CA ARG A 303 13.38 -9.10 10.92
C ARG A 303 13.44 -10.37 10.07
N THR A 304 14.20 -10.38 8.97
CA THR A 304 14.41 -11.57 8.13
C THR A 304 15.45 -12.50 8.74
N VAL A 305 16.52 -11.96 9.35
CA VAL A 305 17.53 -12.73 10.11
C VAL A 305 16.89 -13.41 11.33
N LEU A 306 16.16 -12.68 12.18
CA LEU A 306 15.46 -13.23 13.35
C LEU A 306 14.45 -14.34 13.01
N LYS A 307 13.81 -14.26 11.83
CA LYS A 307 12.93 -15.33 11.33
C LYS A 307 13.70 -16.53 10.79
N ALA A 308 14.94 -16.37 10.35
CA ALA A 308 15.77 -17.42 9.77
C ALA A 308 16.54 -18.23 10.83
N LYS A 309 15.82 -18.75 11.85
CA LYS A 309 16.37 -19.47 13.02
C LYS A 309 17.34 -20.63 12.71
N ASN A 310 17.34 -21.13 11.47
CA ASN A 310 18.14 -22.27 11.01
C ASN A 310 19.35 -21.84 10.15
N LYS A 311 19.84 -20.60 10.32
CA LYS A 311 21.09 -20.12 9.71
C LYS A 311 21.94 -19.42 10.74
N GLU A 312 23.24 -19.68 10.71
CA GLU A 312 24.22 -18.90 11.45
C GLU A 312 24.11 -17.42 11.04
N PRO A 313 23.99 -16.47 11.99
CA PRO A 313 24.05 -15.04 11.69
C PRO A 313 25.46 -14.65 11.21
N ASN A 314 25.61 -13.45 10.62
CA ASN A 314 26.97 -12.92 10.51
C ASN A 314 27.46 -12.57 11.92
N PRO A 315 28.76 -12.69 12.23
CA PRO A 315 29.32 -12.17 13.49
C PRO A 315 29.05 -10.67 13.71
N SER A 316 28.80 -9.90 12.64
CA SER A 316 28.39 -8.49 12.69
C SER A 316 26.91 -8.24 13.07
N ASP A 317 26.14 -9.31 13.30
CA ASP A 317 24.70 -9.23 13.61
C ASP A 317 24.38 -9.68 15.05
N GLU A 318 25.32 -10.30 15.77
CA GLU A 318 25.15 -10.75 17.16
C GLU A 318 24.90 -9.57 18.12
N ASP A 319 25.69 -8.49 18.01
CA ASP A 319 25.60 -7.24 18.80
C ASP A 319 24.17 -6.67 18.94
N TRP A 320 23.34 -6.80 17.90
CA TRP A 320 21.98 -6.26 17.89
C TRP A 320 20.90 -7.29 18.23
N MET A 321 21.20 -8.59 18.16
CA MET A 321 20.26 -9.67 18.43
C MET A 321 19.94 -9.83 19.92
N GLU A 322 20.86 -9.51 20.83
CA GLU A 322 20.60 -9.56 22.29
C GLU A 322 19.68 -8.43 22.79
N ILE A 323 19.61 -7.30 22.07
CA ILE A 323 18.96 -6.06 22.50
C ILE A 323 17.62 -5.78 21.79
N SER A 324 17.16 -6.72 20.95
CA SER A 324 16.08 -6.52 19.97
C SER A 324 15.33 -7.85 19.71
N SER A 325 14.07 -7.80 19.29
CA SER A 325 13.25 -8.99 19.04
C SER A 325 12.26 -8.77 17.89
N LEU A 326 11.45 -9.78 17.55
CA LEU A 326 10.21 -9.53 16.80
C LEU A 326 9.15 -8.93 17.73
N ASN A 327 8.17 -8.29 17.09
CA ASN A 327 7.11 -7.50 17.73
C ASN A 327 6.06 -8.28 18.53
N ASN A 328 6.14 -9.62 18.67
CA ASN A 328 5.09 -10.40 19.31
C ASN A 328 5.30 -10.54 20.83
N LEU A 329 4.19 -10.64 21.58
CA LEU A 329 4.18 -10.60 23.05
C LEU A 329 5.21 -11.54 23.68
N SER A 330 5.25 -12.81 23.27
CA SER A 330 6.20 -13.78 23.82
C SER A 330 7.69 -13.45 23.60
N GLU A 331 8.05 -12.83 22.47
CA GLU A 331 9.44 -12.45 22.18
C GLU A 331 9.82 -11.13 22.85
N VAL A 332 8.87 -10.19 22.94
CA VAL A 332 9.03 -8.92 23.68
C VAL A 332 9.12 -9.19 25.19
N HIS A 333 8.33 -10.13 25.71
CA HIS A 333 8.40 -10.59 27.09
C HIS A 333 9.73 -11.30 27.37
N ASN A 334 10.18 -12.18 26.48
CA ASN A 334 11.49 -12.82 26.63
C ASN A 334 12.64 -11.81 26.62
N LEU A 335 12.57 -10.76 25.79
CA LEU A 335 13.59 -9.70 25.70
C LEU A 335 13.71 -8.83 26.97
N TYR A 336 12.60 -8.50 27.63
CA TYR A 336 12.60 -7.59 28.79
C TYR A 336 12.46 -8.32 30.15
N CYS A 337 11.83 -9.49 30.16
CA CYS A 337 11.46 -10.25 31.37
C CYS A 337 12.09 -11.66 31.41
N GLY A 338 12.94 -12.02 30.44
CA GLY A 338 13.77 -13.23 30.47
C GLY A 338 13.03 -14.58 30.46
N SER A 339 11.74 -14.58 30.09
CA SER A 339 10.87 -15.75 30.21
C SER A 339 9.92 -15.88 29.01
N LEU A 340 9.71 -17.12 28.57
CA LEU A 340 8.83 -17.46 27.44
C LEU A 340 7.40 -17.71 27.92
N ILE A 341 6.44 -17.23 27.14
CA ILE A 341 5.01 -17.52 27.29
C ILE A 341 4.66 -18.71 26.41
N ASP A 342 3.85 -19.64 26.91
CA ASP A 342 3.31 -20.75 26.11
C ASP A 342 2.29 -20.23 25.08
N LYS A 343 2.14 -20.97 23.98
CA LYS A 343 1.30 -20.60 22.82
C LYS A 343 0.23 -21.63 22.49
N GLN A 344 0.36 -22.88 22.95
CA GLN A 344 -0.50 -23.98 22.52
C GLN A 344 -1.97 -23.74 22.87
N THR A 345 -2.24 -23.12 24.02
CA THR A 345 -3.60 -22.74 24.46
C THR A 345 -4.29 -21.74 23.53
N ARG A 346 -3.52 -20.91 22.80
CA ARG A 346 -4.06 -19.86 21.92
C ARG A 346 -4.67 -20.43 20.64
N ASP A 347 -4.16 -21.55 20.15
CA ASP A 347 -4.59 -22.15 18.88
C ASP A 347 -6.10 -22.56 18.92
N VAL A 348 -6.67 -22.75 20.12
CA VAL A 348 -8.11 -22.95 20.37
C VAL A 348 -8.97 -21.76 19.88
N PHE A 349 -8.49 -20.51 20.00
CA PHE A 349 -9.21 -19.34 19.48
C PHE A 349 -9.04 -19.17 17.96
N VAL A 350 -8.00 -19.77 17.37
CA VAL A 350 -7.69 -19.64 15.94
C VAL A 350 -8.44 -20.69 15.12
N ASP A 351 -8.26 -21.96 15.47
CA ASP A 351 -8.72 -23.12 14.70
C ASP A 351 -9.81 -23.96 15.42
N GLY A 352 -10.06 -23.70 16.70
CA GLY A 352 -11.05 -24.43 17.52
C GLY A 352 -12.50 -24.00 17.31
N THR A 353 -13.42 -24.63 18.05
CA THR A 353 -14.87 -24.38 18.01
C THR A 353 -15.40 -23.75 19.30
N MET A 354 -16.68 -23.35 19.31
CA MET A 354 -17.33 -22.82 20.52
C MET A 354 -17.40 -23.86 21.65
N GLN A 355 -17.47 -25.16 21.31
CA GLN A 355 -17.49 -26.24 22.31
C GLN A 355 -16.13 -26.36 23.03
N ASP A 356 -15.02 -26.25 22.29
CA ASP A 356 -13.68 -26.28 22.87
C ASP A 356 -13.46 -25.10 23.84
N VAL A 357 -14.07 -23.94 23.56
CA VAL A 357 -14.08 -22.77 24.45
C VAL A 357 -14.93 -23.01 25.71
N HIS A 358 -16.09 -23.67 25.59
CA HIS A 358 -16.92 -24.04 26.74
C HIS A 358 -16.19 -25.00 27.68
N ASP A 359 -15.54 -26.02 27.11
CA ASP A 359 -14.91 -27.11 27.86
C ASP A 359 -13.59 -26.67 28.52
N ASN A 360 -12.77 -25.87 27.82
CA ASN A 360 -11.47 -25.40 28.32
C ASN A 360 -11.52 -24.02 29.03
N PHE A 361 -12.71 -23.46 29.26
CA PHE A 361 -12.92 -22.07 29.73
C PHE A 361 -11.98 -21.59 30.85
N GLU A 362 -11.79 -22.36 31.93
CA GLU A 362 -10.95 -21.93 33.06
C GLU A 362 -9.46 -21.83 32.66
N VAL A 363 -9.00 -22.69 31.75
CA VAL A 363 -7.63 -22.68 31.20
C VAL A 363 -7.48 -21.50 30.23
N LEU A 364 -8.49 -21.24 29.40
CA LEU A 364 -8.51 -20.10 28.48
C LEU A 364 -8.53 -18.75 29.23
N MET A 365 -9.33 -18.61 30.29
CA MET A 365 -9.31 -17.41 31.14
C MET A 365 -7.98 -17.23 31.89
N GLN A 366 -7.34 -18.33 32.31
CA GLN A 366 -5.98 -18.27 32.88
C GLN A 366 -4.92 -17.88 31.82
N TYR A 367 -5.10 -18.28 30.55
CA TYR A 367 -4.26 -17.84 29.44
C TYR A 367 -4.40 -16.33 29.20
N CYS A 368 -5.63 -15.79 29.05
CA CYS A 368 -5.84 -14.34 28.87
C CYS A 368 -5.29 -13.54 30.05
N ALA A 369 -5.47 -14.02 31.28
CA ALA A 369 -4.87 -13.40 32.46
C ALA A 369 -3.33 -13.45 32.45
N GLY A 370 -2.73 -14.52 31.91
CA GLY A 370 -1.29 -14.66 31.69
C GLY A 370 -0.73 -13.60 30.73
N ASP A 371 -1.38 -13.38 29.59
CA ASP A 371 -0.97 -12.35 28.61
C ASP A 371 -1.15 -10.92 29.17
N VAL A 372 -2.14 -10.70 30.05
CA VAL A 372 -2.27 -9.46 30.84
C VAL A 372 -1.12 -9.28 31.85
N VAL A 373 -0.69 -10.33 32.58
CA VAL A 373 0.50 -10.28 33.47
C VAL A 373 1.79 -10.04 32.66
N ALA A 374 1.94 -10.67 31.51
CA ALA A 374 3.08 -10.45 30.62
C ALA A 374 3.12 -9.00 30.12
N THR A 375 1.97 -8.45 29.75
CA THR A 375 1.84 -7.04 29.32
C THR A 375 2.16 -6.06 30.46
N HIS A 376 1.79 -6.37 31.72
CA HIS A 376 2.24 -5.60 32.90
C HIS A 376 3.76 -5.63 33.06
N SER A 377 4.34 -6.82 32.97
CA SER A 377 5.77 -7.05 33.16
C SER A 377 6.60 -6.32 32.10
N ILE A 378 6.15 -6.33 30.83
CA ILE A 378 6.71 -5.51 29.75
C ILE A 378 6.54 -4.02 30.06
N LEU A 379 5.33 -3.54 30.38
CA LEU A 379 5.07 -2.11 30.65
C LEU A 379 6.00 -1.56 31.72
N ARG A 380 6.19 -2.31 32.81
CA ARG A 380 7.02 -1.95 33.95
C ARG A 380 8.47 -1.62 33.56
N GLU A 381 9.11 -2.46 32.75
CA GLU A 381 10.51 -2.26 32.35
C GLU A 381 10.64 -1.35 31.10
N LEU A 382 9.62 -1.34 30.23
CA LEU A 382 9.63 -0.60 28.97
C LEU A 382 9.23 0.88 29.12
N LEU A 383 8.33 1.23 30.04
CA LEU A 383 7.88 2.62 30.24
C LEU A 383 9.02 3.56 30.70
N PRO A 384 9.88 3.21 31.67
CA PRO A 384 11.04 4.04 32.04
C PRO A 384 12.01 4.23 30.86
N LEU A 385 12.31 3.15 30.13
CA LEU A 385 13.19 3.19 28.95
C LEU A 385 12.62 4.05 27.82
N PHE A 386 11.31 3.99 27.60
CA PHE A 386 10.61 4.83 26.62
C PHE A 386 10.69 6.31 27.01
N LEU A 387 10.32 6.67 28.25
CA LEU A 387 10.33 8.07 28.71
C LEU A 387 11.75 8.66 28.74
N GLN A 388 12.79 7.86 29.05
CA GLN A 388 14.18 8.29 28.98
C GLN A 388 14.66 8.58 27.54
N ARG A 389 14.12 7.85 26.54
CA ARG A 389 14.52 7.96 25.13
C ARG A 389 13.68 8.95 24.33
N PHE A 390 12.51 9.32 24.84
CA PHE A 390 11.58 10.30 24.27
C PHE A 390 11.20 11.35 25.33
N PRO A 391 12.14 12.22 25.75
CA PRO A 391 11.98 13.09 26.91
C PRO A 391 11.03 14.28 26.72
N HIS A 392 10.49 14.50 25.52
CA HIS A 392 9.61 15.63 25.22
C HIS A 392 8.13 15.18 25.25
N PRO A 393 7.27 15.80 26.09
CA PRO A 393 5.93 15.30 26.39
C PRO A 393 4.98 15.27 25.18
N VAL A 394 5.23 16.12 24.17
CA VAL A 394 4.54 16.09 22.88
C VAL A 394 4.58 14.70 22.22
N THR A 395 5.66 13.93 22.42
CA THR A 395 5.76 12.58 21.85
C THR A 395 4.68 11.66 22.42
N LEU A 396 4.44 11.71 23.73
CA LEU A 396 3.42 10.89 24.38
C LEU A 396 2.01 11.40 24.06
N ALA A 397 1.77 12.71 24.14
CA ALA A 397 0.47 13.30 23.79
C ALA A 397 0.07 13.02 22.32
N GLY A 398 1.02 13.18 21.39
CA GLY A 398 0.82 12.88 19.97
C GLY A 398 0.53 11.40 19.70
N MET A 399 1.22 10.48 20.39
CA MET A 399 0.94 9.04 20.29
C MET A 399 -0.46 8.69 20.81
N LEU A 400 -0.89 9.26 21.95
CA LEU A 400 -2.20 9.00 22.53
C LEU A 400 -3.35 9.47 21.61
N GLU A 401 -3.24 10.66 21.00
CA GLU A 401 -4.27 11.15 20.08
C GLU A 401 -4.21 10.46 18.70
N LEU A 402 -3.03 10.07 18.20
CA LEU A 402 -2.88 9.26 16.98
C LEU A 402 -3.56 7.89 17.12
N GLY A 403 -3.54 7.30 18.32
CA GLY A 403 -4.28 6.07 18.65
C GLY A 403 -5.81 6.21 18.69
N SER A 404 -6.35 7.44 18.68
CA SER A 404 -7.79 7.73 18.78
C SER A 404 -8.56 7.67 17.45
N ALA A 405 -7.86 7.40 16.34
CA ALA A 405 -8.37 7.37 14.95
C ALA A 405 -9.77 6.74 14.78
N TYR A 406 -10.57 7.33 13.90
CA TYR A 406 -12.01 7.05 13.75
C TYR A 406 -12.51 7.38 12.34
N LEU A 407 -13.20 6.45 11.69
CA LEU A 407 -13.68 6.59 10.31
C LEU A 407 -15.22 6.42 10.28
N PRO A 408 -16.02 7.48 10.14
CA PRO A 408 -17.47 7.35 10.03
C PRO A 408 -17.88 6.79 8.66
N VAL A 409 -18.87 5.91 8.65
CA VAL A 409 -19.44 5.30 7.45
C VAL A 409 -20.96 5.33 7.50
N ASN A 410 -21.60 5.17 6.35
CA ASN A 410 -23.05 5.02 6.22
C ASN A 410 -23.37 3.88 5.23
N SER A 411 -24.66 3.62 4.98
CA SER A 411 -25.14 2.55 4.09
C SER A 411 -24.50 2.52 2.69
N ASN A 412 -23.93 3.63 2.20
CA ASN A 412 -23.20 3.69 0.93
C ASN A 412 -21.97 2.75 0.90
N TRP A 413 -21.42 2.38 2.08
CA TRP A 413 -20.33 1.40 2.19
C TRP A 413 -20.72 0.02 1.64
N LEU A 414 -21.95 -0.43 1.91
CA LEU A 414 -22.47 -1.69 1.41
C LEU A 414 -22.70 -1.62 -0.10
N GLN A 415 -23.31 -0.53 -0.58
CA GLN A 415 -23.49 -0.27 -2.02
C GLN A 415 -22.16 -0.24 -2.78
N TYR A 416 -21.10 0.34 -2.19
CA TYR A 416 -19.76 0.38 -2.77
C TYR A 416 -19.13 -1.02 -2.87
N ILE A 417 -19.23 -1.84 -1.82
CA ILE A 417 -18.74 -3.23 -1.87
C ILE A 417 -19.47 -4.02 -2.95
N ASP A 418 -20.80 -3.95 -2.98
CA ASP A 418 -21.65 -4.64 -3.94
C ASP A 418 -21.37 -4.21 -5.40
N SER A 419 -21.23 -2.90 -5.64
CA SER A 419 -20.91 -2.34 -6.97
C SER A 419 -19.50 -2.70 -7.42
N ALA A 420 -18.51 -2.66 -6.52
CA ALA A 420 -17.12 -2.98 -6.84
C ALA A 420 -16.89 -4.48 -7.04
N GLU A 421 -17.60 -5.33 -6.30
CA GLU A 421 -17.55 -6.78 -6.47
C GLU A 421 -18.27 -7.22 -7.75
N THR A 422 -19.46 -6.68 -8.02
CA THR A 422 -20.21 -6.96 -9.26
C THR A 422 -19.37 -6.60 -10.49
N VAL A 423 -18.85 -5.36 -10.57
CA VAL A 423 -18.00 -4.93 -11.69
C VAL A 423 -16.69 -5.73 -11.78
N PHE A 424 -16.15 -6.22 -10.66
CA PHE A 424 -14.98 -7.10 -10.67
C PHE A 424 -15.29 -8.48 -11.27
N GLU A 425 -16.40 -9.09 -10.88
CA GLU A 425 -16.84 -10.39 -11.39
C GLU A 425 -17.33 -10.31 -12.85
N ASP A 426 -17.98 -9.22 -13.26
CA ASP A 426 -18.32 -8.94 -14.67
C ASP A 426 -17.07 -8.87 -15.55
N LEU A 427 -16.09 -8.02 -15.20
CA LEU A 427 -14.83 -7.88 -15.94
C LEU A 427 -14.02 -9.18 -15.98
N LYS A 428 -14.10 -9.99 -14.92
CA LYS A 428 -13.51 -11.33 -14.83
C LYS A 428 -14.24 -12.33 -15.72
N LEU A 429 -15.58 -12.27 -15.80
CA LEU A 429 -16.41 -13.11 -16.66
C LEU A 429 -16.21 -12.77 -18.14
N GLU A 430 -16.25 -11.50 -18.53
CA GLU A 430 -15.93 -11.08 -19.90
C GLU A 430 -14.49 -11.44 -20.28
N SER A 431 -13.52 -11.19 -19.40
CA SER A 431 -12.13 -11.60 -19.63
C SER A 431 -12.01 -13.12 -19.84
N ARG A 432 -12.82 -13.94 -19.15
CA ARG A 432 -12.85 -15.39 -19.30
C ARG A 432 -13.50 -15.81 -20.63
N GLN A 433 -14.58 -15.14 -21.05
CA GLN A 433 -15.25 -15.38 -22.33
C GLN A 433 -14.33 -15.05 -23.51
N LEU A 434 -13.69 -13.87 -23.51
CA LEU A 434 -12.72 -13.48 -24.55
C LEU A 434 -11.55 -14.46 -24.65
N LEU A 435 -11.07 -14.96 -23.51
CA LEU A 435 -10.02 -15.97 -23.46
C LEU A 435 -10.49 -17.35 -23.94
N SER A 436 -11.72 -17.78 -23.65
CA SER A 436 -12.29 -19.01 -24.23
C SER A 436 -12.38 -18.88 -25.74
N LEU A 437 -12.94 -17.78 -26.26
CA LEU A 437 -13.05 -17.55 -27.71
C LEU A 437 -11.68 -17.63 -28.41
N LYS A 438 -10.61 -17.15 -27.78
CA LYS A 438 -9.23 -17.29 -28.29
C LYS A 438 -8.68 -18.71 -28.16
N ALA A 439 -9.00 -19.46 -27.11
CA ALA A 439 -8.71 -20.88 -27.04
C ALA A 439 -9.46 -21.70 -28.11
N ASP A 440 -10.71 -21.33 -28.42
CA ASP A 440 -11.56 -21.96 -29.42
C ASP A 440 -11.14 -21.58 -30.87
N GLU A 441 -10.58 -20.39 -31.06
CA GLU A 441 -9.90 -19.97 -32.30
C GLU A 441 -8.59 -20.73 -32.51
N ALA A 442 -7.74 -20.81 -31.49
CA ALA A 442 -6.51 -21.60 -31.56
C ALA A 442 -6.81 -23.09 -31.77
N CYS A 443 -7.79 -23.68 -31.08
CA CYS A 443 -8.14 -25.09 -31.25
C CYS A 443 -8.60 -25.45 -32.67
N ARG A 444 -9.19 -24.50 -33.41
CA ARG A 444 -9.59 -24.71 -34.83
C ARG A 444 -8.39 -24.89 -35.77
N MET A 445 -7.21 -24.39 -35.42
CA MET A 445 -5.95 -24.56 -36.19
C MET A 445 -5.51 -26.04 -36.31
N MET A 446 -6.11 -26.94 -35.54
CA MET A 446 -5.89 -28.37 -35.65
C MET A 446 -6.47 -28.97 -36.95
N ALA A 447 -7.52 -28.36 -37.53
CA ALA A 447 -8.24 -28.93 -38.66
C ALA A 447 -7.48 -28.84 -40.00
N ASP A 448 -6.56 -27.87 -40.13
CA ASP A 448 -5.74 -27.59 -41.30
C ASP A 448 -4.22 -27.65 -41.01
N GLU A 449 -3.86 -28.13 -39.81
CA GLU A 449 -2.52 -28.10 -39.23
C GLU A 449 -1.84 -26.71 -39.20
N SER A 450 -2.59 -25.61 -39.29
CA SER A 450 -2.02 -24.26 -39.32
C SER A 450 -1.25 -23.89 -38.05
N TYR A 451 -1.46 -24.59 -36.93
CA TYR A 451 -0.69 -24.43 -35.70
C TYR A 451 0.82 -24.65 -35.90
N LYS A 452 1.23 -25.46 -36.89
CA LYS A 452 2.65 -25.66 -37.26
C LYS A 452 3.31 -24.42 -37.88
N LYS A 453 2.54 -23.38 -38.18
CA LYS A 453 2.97 -22.09 -38.76
C LYS A 453 2.71 -20.90 -37.84
N ASP A 454 2.03 -21.10 -36.70
CA ASP A 454 1.75 -20.05 -35.72
C ASP A 454 2.91 -19.92 -34.72
N LEU A 455 3.44 -18.69 -34.54
CA LEU A 455 4.64 -18.40 -33.75
C LEU A 455 4.51 -18.67 -32.24
N TRP A 456 3.29 -18.78 -31.72
CA TRP A 456 3.02 -18.97 -30.29
C TRP A 456 2.53 -20.39 -29.95
N MET A 457 1.90 -21.08 -30.90
CA MET A 457 1.18 -22.34 -30.67
C MET A 457 1.87 -23.60 -31.21
N TRP A 458 2.95 -23.48 -31.99
CA TRP A 458 3.70 -24.61 -32.58
C TRP A 458 4.24 -25.63 -31.56
N ASP A 459 4.63 -25.18 -30.36
CA ASP A 459 5.28 -25.97 -29.31
C ASP A 459 4.30 -26.59 -28.29
N GLN A 460 2.99 -26.58 -28.58
CA GLN A 460 1.95 -27.04 -27.65
C GLN A 460 1.57 -28.52 -27.81
N ASP A 461 0.98 -29.08 -26.75
CA ASP A 461 0.57 -30.48 -26.66
C ASP A 461 -0.72 -30.74 -27.47
N TRP A 462 -0.56 -30.83 -28.79
CA TRP A 462 -1.62 -31.12 -29.77
C TRP A 462 -2.11 -32.58 -29.76
N SER A 463 -1.63 -33.41 -28.83
CA SER A 463 -1.93 -34.85 -28.81
C SER A 463 -3.41 -35.15 -28.52
N VAL A 464 -3.95 -36.14 -29.22
CA VAL A 464 -5.35 -36.60 -29.11
C VAL A 464 -5.43 -37.87 -28.27
N GLN A 465 -6.47 -38.00 -27.44
CA GLN A 465 -6.68 -39.22 -26.68
C GLN A 465 -7.16 -40.38 -27.57
N THR A 466 -6.34 -41.43 -27.63
CA THR A 466 -6.64 -42.68 -28.34
C THR A 466 -7.87 -43.38 -27.74
N LEU A 467 -8.84 -43.74 -28.60
CA LEU A 467 -10.04 -44.47 -28.20
C LEU A 467 -9.71 -45.95 -27.99
N LYS A 468 -9.90 -46.45 -26.77
CA LYS A 468 -9.88 -47.90 -26.50
C LYS A 468 -11.31 -48.44 -26.63
N LEU A 469 -11.59 -49.11 -27.74
CA LEU A 469 -12.86 -49.81 -28.01
C LEU A 469 -13.00 -51.05 -27.11
N LYS A 470 -14.24 -51.51 -26.89
CA LYS A 470 -14.48 -52.79 -26.22
C LYS A 470 -13.87 -53.94 -27.03
N LYS A 471 -13.23 -54.88 -26.34
CA LYS A 471 -12.60 -56.05 -26.97
C LYS A 471 -13.67 -57.13 -27.19
N GLN A 472 -13.85 -57.58 -28.43
CA GLN A 472 -14.79 -58.66 -28.75
C GLN A 472 -14.46 -59.93 -27.95
N THR A 473 -15.43 -60.42 -27.19
CA THR A 473 -15.33 -61.66 -26.41
C THR A 473 -15.85 -62.83 -27.25
N THR A 474 -14.94 -63.68 -27.72
CA THR A 474 -15.28 -64.92 -28.41
C THR A 474 -16.05 -65.85 -27.47
N LYS A 475 -17.31 -66.15 -27.80
CA LYS A 475 -18.23 -66.94 -26.96
C LYS A 475 -17.67 -68.35 -26.72
N LYS A 476 -17.26 -68.65 -25.47
CA LYS A 476 -17.25 -70.03 -24.95
C LYS A 476 -18.67 -70.41 -24.49
N LYS A 477 -18.94 -71.72 -24.44
CA LYS A 477 -20.28 -72.28 -24.19
C LYS A 477 -20.83 -71.92 -22.80
N LYS A 478 -22.16 -71.85 -22.70
CA LYS A 478 -22.90 -71.89 -21.44
C LYS A 478 -22.68 -73.23 -20.73
N GLU A 479 -22.67 -73.19 -19.40
CA GLU A 479 -23.31 -74.20 -18.55
C GLU A 479 -24.27 -73.46 -17.60
N GLU A 480 -25.23 -74.18 -17.02
CA GLU A 480 -26.43 -73.60 -16.41
C GLU A 480 -26.36 -73.59 -14.87
N ILE A 481 -26.76 -72.48 -14.24
CA ILE A 481 -27.10 -72.44 -12.82
C ILE A 481 -28.48 -71.78 -12.67
N LYS A 482 -29.31 -72.34 -11.80
CA LYS A 482 -30.73 -72.02 -11.62
C LYS A 482 -30.95 -70.87 -10.63
N ILE A 483 -32.10 -70.21 -10.75
CA ILE A 483 -32.59 -69.20 -9.80
C ILE A 483 -33.30 -69.90 -8.63
N PRO A 484 -32.95 -69.55 -7.39
CA PRO A 484 -33.92 -69.17 -6.35
C PRO A 484 -33.69 -67.68 -5.96
N VAL A 485 -34.72 -66.82 -5.99
CA VAL A 485 -35.70 -66.56 -4.91
C VAL A 485 -35.03 -65.86 -3.70
N ILE A 486 -35.61 -64.71 -3.32
CA ILE A 486 -35.11 -63.76 -2.32
C ILE A 486 -35.83 -64.00 -0.99
N GLU A 487 -35.12 -63.84 0.14
CA GLU A 487 -35.74 -63.46 1.41
C GLU A 487 -34.72 -62.66 2.27
N ASP A 488 -35.22 -61.71 3.07
CA ASP A 488 -34.42 -60.81 3.92
C ASP A 488 -33.87 -61.51 5.17
N LEU A 489 -32.83 -60.94 5.79
CA LEU A 489 -32.78 -60.68 7.24
C LEU A 489 -31.57 -59.83 7.66
N SER A 490 -31.51 -59.46 8.95
CA SER A 490 -30.85 -58.25 9.45
C SER A 490 -29.80 -58.47 10.56
N THR A 491 -29.09 -57.39 10.93
CA THR A 491 -28.42 -57.14 12.23
C THR A 491 -27.28 -58.06 12.72
N ASN A 492 -26.04 -57.53 12.85
CA ASN A 492 -25.45 -57.09 14.15
C ASN A 492 -23.91 -56.87 14.18
N LYS A 493 -23.51 -55.80 14.91
CA LYS A 493 -22.37 -55.63 15.86
C LYS A 493 -20.89 -55.88 15.51
N GLU A 494 -20.09 -54.82 15.74
CA GLU A 494 -18.89 -54.72 16.63
C GLU A 494 -17.81 -55.85 16.56
N THR A 495 -16.54 -55.61 16.22
CA THR A 495 -15.54 -54.86 17.04
C THR A 495 -14.14 -54.74 16.37
N ALA A 496 -13.36 -53.73 16.82
CA ALA A 496 -11.89 -53.68 17.01
C ALA A 496 -10.85 -53.50 15.86
N SER A 497 -9.89 -52.60 16.17
CA SER A 497 -8.44 -52.52 15.83
C SER A 497 -7.91 -52.35 14.38
N ASP A 498 -7.40 -51.14 14.16
CA ASP A 498 -6.07 -50.74 13.67
C ASP A 498 -5.56 -51.03 12.24
N GLU A 499 -5.24 -49.90 11.58
CA GLU A 499 -4.19 -49.64 10.58
C GLU A 499 -3.80 -50.73 9.55
N ASN A 500 -4.19 -50.52 8.29
CA ASN A 500 -3.19 -50.25 7.23
C ASN A 500 -3.77 -49.66 5.92
N LYS A 501 -2.86 -49.23 5.04
CA LYS A 501 -3.06 -48.55 3.75
C LYS A 501 -4.18 -49.14 2.86
N VAL A 502 -5.09 -48.28 2.38
CA VAL A 502 -6.07 -48.59 1.32
C VAL A 502 -5.72 -47.83 0.02
N SER A 503 -6.10 -48.37 -1.13
CA SER A 503 -5.60 -47.95 -2.44
C SER A 503 -6.53 -47.01 -3.23
N PHE A 504 -6.04 -46.49 -4.36
CA PHE A 504 -6.81 -45.68 -5.32
C PHE A 504 -7.97 -46.44 -6.01
N GLY A 505 -8.18 -47.73 -5.71
CA GLY A 505 -9.26 -48.55 -6.29
C GLY A 505 -10.66 -48.12 -5.82
N ASP A 506 -10.84 -47.90 -4.51
CA ASP A 506 -12.19 -47.92 -3.91
C ASP A 506 -13.02 -46.65 -4.17
N LEU A 507 -12.34 -45.53 -4.45
CA LEU A 507 -12.97 -44.30 -4.98
C LEU A 507 -13.58 -44.48 -6.39
N VAL A 508 -13.21 -45.53 -7.13
CA VAL A 508 -13.79 -45.85 -8.44
C VAL A 508 -15.12 -46.61 -8.30
N THR A 509 -15.33 -47.30 -7.19
CA THR A 509 -16.51 -48.15 -6.96
C THR A 509 -17.76 -47.32 -6.67
N ALA A 510 -17.69 -46.44 -5.65
CA ALA A 510 -18.80 -45.59 -5.23
C ALA A 510 -19.31 -44.64 -6.35
N ALA A 511 -18.43 -44.26 -7.28
CA ALA A 511 -18.79 -43.45 -8.44
C ALA A 511 -19.65 -44.21 -9.48
N ASN A 512 -19.54 -45.53 -9.56
CA ASN A 512 -20.37 -46.35 -10.46
C ASN A 512 -21.76 -46.64 -9.86
N GLU A 513 -21.88 -46.73 -8.55
CA GLU A 513 -23.17 -47.03 -7.89
C GLU A 513 -24.17 -45.87 -8.03
N LYS A 514 -23.74 -44.61 -7.87
CA LYS A 514 -24.59 -43.45 -8.18
C LYS A 514 -25.08 -43.42 -9.63
N HIS A 515 -24.32 -43.99 -10.58
CA HIS A 515 -24.73 -44.11 -11.97
C HIS A 515 -25.71 -45.27 -12.26
N LYS A 516 -25.91 -46.21 -11.32
CA LYS A 516 -27.01 -47.19 -11.37
C LYS A 516 -28.32 -46.56 -10.90
N VAL A 517 -28.32 -45.95 -9.71
CA VAL A 517 -29.53 -45.43 -9.05
C VAL A 517 -30.26 -44.38 -9.91
N LEU A 518 -29.51 -43.53 -10.61
CA LEU A 518 -30.08 -42.54 -11.55
C LEU A 518 -30.80 -43.15 -12.77
N ASN A 519 -30.45 -44.38 -13.17
CA ASN A 519 -31.18 -45.09 -14.23
C ASN A 519 -32.41 -45.82 -13.70
N GLU A 520 -32.35 -46.42 -12.50
CA GLU A 520 -33.45 -47.21 -11.94
C GLU A 520 -34.69 -46.35 -11.64
N ALA A 521 -34.51 -45.11 -11.15
CA ALA A 521 -35.62 -44.15 -11.00
C ALA A 521 -36.27 -43.80 -12.35
N TYR A 522 -35.47 -43.54 -13.38
CA TYR A 522 -35.95 -43.17 -14.73
C TYR A 522 -36.62 -44.36 -15.46
N LEU A 523 -36.17 -45.59 -15.21
CA LEU A 523 -36.79 -46.80 -15.74
C LEU A 523 -38.12 -47.12 -15.05
N ASN A 524 -38.22 -46.94 -13.73
CA ASN A 524 -39.48 -47.10 -13.00
C ASN A 524 -40.57 -46.11 -13.46
N ASP A 525 -40.21 -44.85 -13.74
CA ASP A 525 -41.13 -43.86 -14.33
C ASP A 525 -41.56 -44.25 -15.76
N LEU A 526 -40.73 -44.98 -16.50
CA LEU A 526 -41.05 -45.51 -17.83
C LEU A 526 -42.03 -46.70 -17.75
N ASP A 527 -41.72 -47.70 -16.91
CA ASP A 527 -42.53 -48.91 -16.75
C ASP A 527 -43.95 -48.59 -16.23
N ASN A 528 -44.08 -47.58 -15.36
CA ASN A 528 -45.38 -47.10 -14.86
C ASN A 528 -46.28 -46.48 -15.96
N ASN A 529 -45.74 -46.15 -17.15
CA ASN A 529 -46.47 -45.44 -18.20
C ASN A 529 -46.68 -46.24 -19.51
N ILE A 530 -46.20 -47.49 -19.62
CA ILE A 530 -46.25 -48.26 -20.88
C ILE A 530 -47.11 -49.54 -20.72
N THR A 531 -48.43 -49.40 -20.90
CA THR A 531 -49.38 -50.54 -20.96
C THR A 531 -50.16 -50.64 -22.28
N SER A 532 -49.85 -49.83 -23.28
CA SER A 532 -50.53 -49.83 -24.60
C SER A 532 -49.60 -49.90 -25.82
N THR A 533 -48.29 -49.70 -25.66
CA THR A 533 -47.35 -49.39 -26.76
C THR A 533 -46.41 -50.54 -27.14
N THR A 534 -46.59 -51.74 -26.57
CA THR A 534 -45.64 -52.87 -26.73
C THR A 534 -45.35 -53.24 -28.18
N LYS A 535 -46.35 -53.17 -29.07
CA LYS A 535 -46.18 -53.57 -30.47
C LYS A 535 -45.32 -52.59 -31.30
N GLU A 536 -45.55 -51.30 -31.14
CA GLU A 536 -44.69 -50.27 -31.77
C GLU A 536 -43.28 -50.31 -31.19
N ILE A 537 -43.14 -50.55 -29.87
CA ILE A 537 -41.83 -50.69 -29.22
C ILE A 537 -41.10 -51.96 -29.73
N GLU A 538 -41.78 -53.07 -29.99
CA GLU A 538 -41.16 -54.25 -30.61
C GLU A 538 -40.70 -53.98 -32.05
N ASP A 539 -41.51 -53.32 -32.87
CA ASP A 539 -41.16 -53.04 -34.26
C ASP A 539 -40.09 -51.94 -34.39
N LEU A 540 -40.08 -50.95 -33.49
CA LEU A 540 -38.97 -50.00 -33.34
C LEU A 540 -37.69 -50.68 -32.83
N ASN A 541 -37.79 -51.62 -31.88
CA ASN A 541 -36.62 -52.42 -31.45
C ASN A 541 -36.09 -53.33 -32.57
N LYS A 542 -36.95 -53.86 -33.44
CA LYS A 542 -36.51 -54.58 -34.66
C LYS A 542 -35.80 -53.63 -35.63
N ALA A 543 -36.39 -52.47 -35.92
CA ALA A 543 -35.80 -51.47 -36.81
C ALA A 543 -34.43 -50.98 -36.31
N PHE A 544 -34.31 -50.64 -35.03
CA PHE A 544 -33.09 -50.16 -34.39
C PHE A 544 -32.20 -51.25 -33.78
N SER A 545 -32.53 -52.54 -33.96
CA SER A 545 -31.70 -53.69 -33.51
C SER A 545 -30.25 -53.58 -33.98
N HIS A 546 -30.05 -53.06 -35.19
CA HIS A 546 -28.72 -52.79 -35.75
C HIS A 546 -27.95 -51.73 -34.94
N LEU A 547 -28.61 -50.67 -34.44
CA LEU A 547 -27.99 -49.66 -33.57
C LEU A 547 -27.56 -50.23 -32.22
N PHE A 548 -28.33 -51.17 -31.66
CA PHE A 548 -27.91 -51.88 -30.44
C PHE A 548 -26.69 -52.76 -30.68
N ALA A 549 -26.53 -53.36 -31.87
CA ALA A 549 -25.32 -54.09 -32.26
C ALA A 549 -24.08 -53.15 -32.42
N PHE A 550 -24.27 -51.88 -32.74
CA PHE A 550 -23.19 -50.87 -32.67
C PHE A 550 -22.76 -50.54 -31.22
N GLY A 551 -23.51 -50.98 -30.20
CA GLY A 551 -23.16 -50.80 -28.78
C GLY A 551 -21.85 -51.49 -28.33
N ASP A 552 -21.42 -52.52 -29.07
CA ASP A 552 -20.12 -53.17 -28.88
C ASP A 552 -18.95 -52.40 -29.52
N GLN A 553 -19.24 -51.48 -30.45
CA GLN A 553 -18.24 -50.59 -31.06
C GLN A 553 -17.99 -49.31 -30.22
N LEU A 554 -18.68 -49.15 -29.09
CA LEU A 554 -18.48 -48.01 -28.19
C LEU A 554 -17.17 -48.13 -27.38
N PRO A 555 -16.49 -47.00 -27.08
CA PRO A 555 -15.31 -46.99 -26.19
C PRO A 555 -15.58 -47.56 -24.79
N VAL A 556 -14.58 -48.23 -24.20
CA VAL A 556 -14.66 -48.84 -22.85
C VAL A 556 -14.99 -47.82 -21.76
N LYS A 557 -14.51 -46.58 -21.91
CA LYS A 557 -14.95 -45.41 -21.16
C LYS A 557 -15.21 -44.29 -22.15
N ARG A 558 -16.35 -43.59 -22.03
CA ARG A 558 -16.65 -42.39 -22.83
C ARG A 558 -15.61 -41.30 -22.46
N PRO A 559 -14.69 -40.89 -23.36
CA PRO A 559 -13.71 -39.87 -23.03
C PRO A 559 -14.32 -38.48 -23.19
N TYR A 560 -14.07 -37.61 -22.22
CA TYR A 560 -14.51 -36.21 -22.30
C TYR A 560 -13.72 -35.47 -23.41
N LEU A 561 -14.45 -34.86 -24.35
CA LEU A 561 -13.93 -34.17 -25.53
C LEU A 561 -12.95 -35.01 -26.38
N ALA A 562 -13.31 -36.25 -26.68
CA ALA A 562 -12.56 -37.05 -27.67
C ALA A 562 -12.40 -36.29 -29.01
N GLY A 563 -11.20 -36.34 -29.58
CA GLY A 563 -10.82 -35.56 -30.78
C GLY A 563 -10.06 -34.26 -30.49
N TYR A 564 -10.20 -33.66 -29.30
CA TYR A 564 -9.59 -32.36 -28.98
C TYR A 564 -8.12 -32.47 -28.49
N PRO A 565 -7.30 -31.40 -28.65
CA PRO A 565 -5.93 -31.32 -28.15
C PRO A 565 -5.82 -31.56 -26.64
N ALA A 566 -4.72 -32.15 -26.20
CA ALA A 566 -4.44 -32.36 -24.78
C ALA A 566 -4.16 -31.04 -24.03
N TRP A 567 -3.67 -29.97 -24.68
CA TRP A 567 -3.62 -28.64 -24.09
C TRP A 567 -5.03 -28.06 -23.85
N TYR A 568 -5.89 -28.07 -24.87
CA TYR A 568 -7.24 -27.49 -24.81
C TYR A 568 -8.12 -28.20 -23.76
N ARG A 569 -8.10 -29.53 -23.72
CA ARG A 569 -8.87 -30.33 -22.75
C ARG A 569 -8.49 -30.09 -21.28
N LYS A 570 -7.35 -29.47 -20.97
CA LYS A 570 -6.98 -29.04 -19.61
C LYS A 570 -7.69 -27.76 -19.18
N LEU A 571 -8.24 -26.99 -20.12
CA LEU A 571 -8.98 -25.73 -19.92
C LEU A 571 -10.50 -25.94 -19.82
N CYS A 572 -10.99 -27.15 -20.05
CA CYS A 572 -12.42 -27.47 -20.04
C CYS A 572 -12.82 -28.12 -18.70
N THR A 573 -13.86 -27.60 -18.04
CA THR A 573 -14.39 -28.22 -16.81
C THR A 573 -15.23 -29.45 -17.17
N LYS A 574 -15.31 -30.44 -16.27
CA LYS A 574 -16.06 -31.68 -16.54
C LYS A 574 -17.54 -31.51 -16.15
N PRO A 575 -18.49 -32.07 -16.92
CA PRO A 575 -19.92 -32.06 -16.55
C PRO A 575 -20.15 -32.63 -15.15
N GLY A 576 -21.09 -32.02 -14.42
CA GLY A 576 -21.47 -32.47 -13.07
C GLY A 576 -20.44 -32.19 -11.97
N LYS A 577 -19.48 -31.27 -12.20
CA LYS A 577 -18.51 -30.82 -11.19
C LYS A 577 -18.75 -29.40 -10.67
N GLU A 578 -19.59 -28.65 -11.37
CA GLU A 578 -20.03 -27.26 -11.16
C GLU A 578 -21.52 -27.23 -11.55
N GLU A 579 -22.35 -26.43 -10.89
CA GLU A 579 -23.78 -26.36 -11.19
C GLU A 579 -24.03 -25.61 -12.51
N ASP A 580 -23.42 -24.44 -12.69
CA ASP A 580 -23.40 -23.67 -13.95
C ASP A 580 -22.39 -24.22 -14.98
N TRP A 581 -22.35 -25.54 -15.19
CA TRP A 581 -21.44 -26.14 -16.16
C TRP A 581 -21.78 -25.74 -17.60
N THR A 582 -20.82 -25.11 -18.29
CA THR A 582 -20.92 -24.78 -19.72
C THR A 582 -19.84 -25.52 -20.54
N PRO A 583 -20.14 -25.90 -21.81
CA PRO A 583 -19.14 -26.44 -22.71
C PRO A 583 -18.17 -25.34 -23.18
N GLY A 584 -16.88 -25.68 -23.36
CA GLY A 584 -15.83 -24.76 -23.82
C GLY A 584 -14.62 -24.71 -22.89
N ALA A 585 -13.69 -23.78 -23.15
CA ALA A 585 -12.45 -23.58 -22.38
C ALA A 585 -12.68 -22.75 -21.10
N ASN A 586 -13.70 -23.11 -20.31
CA ASN A 586 -14.24 -22.30 -19.22
C ASN A 586 -13.38 -22.21 -17.94
N ASN A 587 -12.27 -22.96 -17.88
CA ASN A 587 -11.23 -22.86 -16.86
C ASN A 587 -9.96 -22.22 -17.47
N ILE A 588 -10.07 -20.97 -17.91
CA ILE A 588 -8.95 -20.15 -18.42
C ILE A 588 -8.87 -18.83 -17.66
N THR A 589 -7.64 -18.38 -17.35
CA THR A 589 -7.38 -17.15 -16.59
C THR A 589 -6.11 -16.43 -17.08
N THR A 590 -5.95 -15.16 -16.71
CA THR A 590 -4.73 -14.36 -16.96
C THR A 590 -3.50 -14.77 -16.15
N SER A 591 -3.61 -15.81 -15.31
CA SER A 591 -2.47 -16.43 -14.60
C SER A 591 -1.94 -17.72 -15.23
N MET A 592 -2.64 -18.30 -16.21
CA MET A 592 -2.18 -19.53 -16.87
C MET A 592 -1.07 -19.29 -17.90
N GLN A 593 -0.12 -20.23 -17.99
CA GLN A 593 1.01 -20.18 -18.92
C GLN A 593 0.61 -20.20 -20.41
N ILE A 594 -0.58 -20.71 -20.75
CA ILE A 594 -1.07 -20.70 -22.14
C ILE A 594 -1.62 -19.33 -22.57
N THR A 595 -2.05 -18.50 -21.63
CA THR A 595 -2.76 -17.25 -21.91
C THR A 595 -1.92 -16.21 -22.68
N PRO A 596 -0.62 -15.96 -22.34
CA PRO A 596 0.24 -15.08 -23.14
C PRO A 596 0.42 -15.51 -24.60
N LYS A 597 0.23 -16.80 -24.90
CA LYS A 597 0.30 -17.36 -26.27
C LYS A 597 -1.02 -17.20 -27.02
N LEU A 598 -2.14 -17.46 -26.34
CA LEU A 598 -3.49 -17.22 -26.89
C LEU A 598 -3.78 -15.73 -27.15
N LEU A 599 -3.13 -14.84 -26.40
CA LEU A 599 -3.14 -13.38 -26.63
C LEU A 599 -2.06 -12.91 -27.63
N ARG A 600 -1.24 -13.84 -28.17
CA ARG A 600 -0.12 -13.57 -29.09
C ARG A 600 0.72 -12.37 -28.68
N LEU A 601 1.26 -12.42 -27.46
CA LEU A 601 2.07 -11.32 -26.91
C LEU A 601 3.46 -11.24 -27.54
N SER A 602 3.95 -10.03 -27.77
CA SER A 602 5.31 -9.75 -28.27
C SER A 602 6.02 -8.69 -27.43
N TRP A 603 7.33 -8.85 -27.23
CA TRP A 603 8.21 -7.90 -26.54
C TRP A 603 9.12 -7.22 -27.55
N GLU A 604 9.07 -5.89 -27.64
CA GLU A 604 9.82 -5.09 -28.62
C GLU A 604 9.63 -5.57 -30.08
N GLY A 605 8.47 -6.17 -30.38
CA GLY A 605 8.12 -6.79 -31.66
C GLY A 605 8.40 -8.30 -31.77
N TYR A 606 9.20 -8.88 -30.87
CA TYR A 606 9.57 -10.30 -30.89
C TYR A 606 8.54 -11.17 -30.15
N PRO A 607 8.13 -12.35 -30.68
CA PRO A 607 7.12 -13.19 -30.03
C PRO A 607 7.60 -13.77 -28.69
N LEU A 608 6.73 -13.75 -27.67
CA LEU A 608 7.01 -14.35 -26.37
C LEU A 608 7.01 -15.88 -26.41
N HIS A 609 8.02 -16.48 -25.77
CA HIS A 609 8.18 -17.92 -25.59
C HIS A 609 8.51 -18.25 -24.12
N HIS A 610 8.28 -19.50 -23.69
CA HIS A 610 8.42 -19.92 -22.29
C HIS A 610 9.18 -21.24 -22.18
N ILE A 611 10.38 -21.18 -21.59
CA ILE A 611 11.21 -22.36 -21.33
C ILE A 611 11.07 -22.74 -19.86
N LYS A 612 10.75 -24.00 -19.55
CA LYS A 612 10.49 -24.49 -18.17
C LYS A 612 11.63 -24.19 -17.17
N SER A 613 12.88 -24.14 -17.63
CA SER A 613 14.05 -23.83 -16.80
C SER A 613 14.24 -22.32 -16.57
N GLU A 614 14.03 -21.48 -17.58
CA GLU A 614 14.37 -20.04 -17.54
C GLU A 614 13.18 -19.08 -17.40
N GLY A 615 11.94 -19.57 -17.54
CA GLY A 615 10.72 -18.77 -17.49
C GLY A 615 10.39 -18.12 -18.83
N TRP A 616 9.78 -16.93 -18.80
CA TRP A 616 9.40 -16.18 -20.00
C TRP A 616 10.55 -15.36 -20.59
N GLY A 617 10.57 -15.35 -21.92
CA GLY A 617 11.47 -14.58 -22.77
C GLY A 617 10.88 -14.37 -24.15
N PHE A 618 11.69 -13.94 -25.10
CA PHE A 618 11.32 -13.75 -26.50
C PHE A 618 12.37 -14.34 -27.44
N LEU A 619 11.95 -14.61 -28.68
CA LEU A 619 12.76 -15.23 -29.72
C LEU A 619 13.33 -14.18 -30.67
N VAL A 620 14.66 -14.12 -30.78
CA VAL A 620 15.36 -13.27 -31.77
C VAL A 620 16.03 -14.18 -32.81
N PRO A 621 15.62 -14.17 -34.09
CA PRO A 621 16.26 -14.97 -35.13
C PRO A 621 17.67 -14.44 -35.45
N PHE A 622 18.60 -15.33 -35.78
CA PHE A 622 19.97 -14.98 -36.23
C PHE A 622 20.46 -15.78 -37.44
N SER A 623 19.72 -16.81 -37.87
CA SER A 623 20.00 -17.66 -39.03
C SER A 623 18.73 -17.86 -39.86
N HIS A 624 18.90 -18.08 -41.16
CA HIS A 624 17.83 -18.49 -42.08
C HIS A 624 17.59 -20.01 -42.11
N HIS A 625 18.43 -20.78 -41.41
CA HIS A 625 18.38 -22.24 -41.37
C HIS A 625 18.35 -22.77 -39.93
N HIS A 626 17.67 -23.89 -39.72
CA HIS A 626 17.78 -24.71 -38.51
C HIS A 626 19.12 -25.47 -38.55
N ALA A 627 19.60 -25.91 -37.38
CA ALA A 627 20.68 -26.89 -37.32
C ALA A 627 20.19 -28.29 -37.73
N ASP A 628 21.09 -29.11 -38.28
CA ASP A 628 20.79 -30.45 -38.80
C ASP A 628 20.32 -31.46 -37.72
N ASP A 629 20.50 -31.12 -36.44
CA ASP A 629 20.13 -31.90 -35.25
C ASP A 629 18.86 -31.39 -34.53
N ALA A 630 18.09 -30.50 -35.16
CA ALA A 630 16.91 -29.87 -34.56
C ALA A 630 15.76 -30.86 -34.24
N GLU A 631 15.48 -31.08 -32.95
CA GLU A 631 14.33 -31.86 -32.47
C GLU A 631 12.98 -31.24 -32.87
N GLU A 632 12.03 -32.07 -33.33
CA GLU A 632 10.64 -31.64 -33.61
C GLU A 632 9.84 -31.31 -32.34
N PRO A 633 8.87 -30.37 -32.38
CA PRO A 633 8.44 -29.58 -33.55
C PRO A 633 9.40 -28.42 -33.88
N LEU A 634 9.53 -28.10 -35.16
CA LEU A 634 10.40 -27.00 -35.63
C LEU A 634 9.76 -25.62 -35.40
N VAL A 635 10.59 -24.63 -35.06
CA VAL A 635 10.20 -23.20 -34.97
C VAL A 635 9.72 -22.71 -36.36
N PRO A 636 8.62 -21.95 -36.48
CA PRO A 636 8.17 -21.37 -37.75
C PRO A 636 9.08 -20.22 -38.26
N LEU A 637 10.31 -20.55 -38.67
CA LEU A 637 11.40 -19.60 -38.90
C LEU A 637 11.09 -18.57 -39.99
N LYS A 638 10.39 -18.95 -41.06
CA LYS A 638 9.98 -18.02 -42.12
C LYS A 638 9.02 -16.95 -41.58
N GLN A 639 7.98 -17.35 -40.86
CA GLN A 639 7.02 -16.43 -40.26
C GLN A 639 7.66 -15.56 -39.17
N LEU A 640 8.68 -16.08 -38.48
CA LEU A 640 9.43 -15.33 -37.46
C LEU A 640 10.24 -14.20 -38.11
N LEU A 641 10.92 -14.49 -39.21
CA LEU A 641 11.69 -13.50 -39.99
C LEU A 641 10.79 -12.43 -40.62
N GLU A 642 9.59 -12.80 -41.07
CA GLU A 642 8.58 -11.86 -41.60
C GLU A 642 7.98 -10.95 -40.52
N ALA A 643 8.00 -11.36 -39.25
CA ALA A 643 7.40 -10.63 -38.12
C ALA A 643 8.38 -9.79 -37.29
N CYS A 644 9.69 -10.08 -37.34
CA CYS A 644 10.68 -9.43 -36.46
C CYS A 644 11.24 -8.11 -37.02
N PRO A 645 11.43 -7.06 -36.19
CA PRO A 645 11.88 -5.74 -36.65
C PRO A 645 13.40 -5.61 -36.95
N LEU A 646 14.20 -6.65 -36.75
CA LEU A 646 15.63 -6.68 -37.14
C LEU A 646 15.92 -7.78 -38.15
N THR A 647 16.10 -7.39 -39.42
CA THR A 647 16.49 -8.28 -40.53
C THR A 647 18.00 -8.24 -40.78
N PHE A 648 18.78 -8.74 -39.82
CA PHE A 648 20.24 -8.92 -39.94
C PHE A 648 20.69 -10.38 -39.70
N CYS A 649 19.91 -11.33 -40.21
CA CYS A 649 20.42 -12.68 -40.44
C CYS A 649 21.44 -12.63 -41.59
N LYS A 650 22.53 -13.40 -41.49
CA LYS A 650 23.53 -13.45 -42.56
C LYS A 650 23.09 -14.42 -43.66
N GLU A 651 23.00 -13.93 -44.89
CA GLU A 651 23.17 -14.77 -46.08
C GLU A 651 24.64 -15.18 -46.18
N SER A 652 25.02 -16.22 -45.43
CA SER A 652 26.31 -16.89 -45.60
C SER A 652 26.07 -18.28 -46.16
N GLU A 653 26.23 -18.43 -47.48
CA GLU A 653 26.35 -19.72 -48.15
C GLU A 653 27.51 -20.50 -47.52
N TYR A 654 27.19 -21.47 -46.66
CA TYR A 654 28.21 -22.29 -46.02
C TYR A 654 28.56 -23.46 -46.94
N GLN A 655 29.36 -23.22 -47.98
CA GLN A 655 30.01 -24.30 -48.72
C GLN A 655 30.87 -25.11 -47.73
N PRO A 656 30.60 -26.42 -47.52
CA PRO A 656 31.26 -27.21 -46.48
C PRO A 656 32.61 -27.76 -46.98
N ASP A 657 33.50 -26.87 -47.42
CA ASP A 657 34.80 -27.26 -47.99
C ASP A 657 35.94 -26.33 -47.57
N VAL A 658 37.16 -26.88 -47.50
CA VAL A 658 38.43 -26.19 -47.19
C VAL A 658 38.50 -25.45 -45.83
N TYR A 659 38.27 -26.17 -44.71
CA TYR A 659 39.00 -25.92 -43.45
C TYR A 659 39.30 -27.21 -42.66
N ALA A 660 39.94 -28.18 -43.32
CA ALA A 660 40.69 -29.20 -42.59
C ALA A 660 41.91 -28.55 -41.92
N LEU A 661 41.83 -28.32 -40.61
CA LEU A 661 42.95 -27.79 -39.82
C LEU A 661 44.18 -28.71 -39.94
N PRO A 662 45.38 -28.18 -40.26
CA PRO A 662 46.61 -28.93 -40.10
C PRO A 662 46.75 -29.41 -38.65
N LYS A 663 47.09 -30.69 -38.46
CA LYS A 663 47.20 -31.33 -37.12
C LYS A 663 48.21 -30.67 -36.16
N THR A 664 49.01 -29.72 -36.65
CA THR A 664 49.94 -28.90 -35.86
C THR A 664 49.29 -27.70 -35.17
N VAL A 665 47.99 -27.44 -35.36
CA VAL A 665 47.29 -26.26 -34.79
C VAL A 665 46.42 -26.60 -33.57
N GLU A 666 46.13 -27.88 -33.31
CA GLU A 666 45.31 -28.30 -32.17
C GLU A 666 46.04 -28.25 -30.82
N GLU A 667 47.37 -28.26 -30.80
CA GLU A 667 48.16 -28.36 -29.55
C GLU A 667 48.44 -27.01 -28.86
N ASP A 668 48.55 -25.91 -29.62
CA ASP A 668 48.92 -24.57 -29.07
C ASP A 668 47.71 -23.69 -28.69
N LEU A 669 46.51 -23.98 -29.21
CA LEU A 669 45.27 -23.24 -28.89
C LEU A 669 44.63 -23.71 -27.56
N GLY A 670 45.46 -23.72 -26.51
CA GLY A 670 45.08 -24.16 -25.17
C GLY A 670 43.77 -23.52 -24.67
N ARG A 671 42.91 -24.34 -24.04
CA ARG A 671 41.49 -24.08 -23.71
C ARG A 671 41.09 -22.63 -23.37
N ARG A 672 41.95 -21.86 -22.67
CA ARG A 672 41.73 -20.43 -22.40
C ARG A 672 41.46 -19.60 -23.66
N ALA A 673 42.18 -19.84 -24.76
CA ALA A 673 42.01 -19.10 -26.01
C ALA A 673 40.67 -19.44 -26.69
N TYR A 674 40.31 -20.73 -26.75
CA TYR A 674 39.01 -21.19 -27.24
C TYR A 674 37.84 -20.61 -26.42
N TYR A 675 37.90 -20.70 -25.08
CA TYR A 675 36.88 -20.09 -24.22
C TYR A 675 36.87 -18.56 -24.27
N ALA A 676 38.02 -17.89 -24.46
CA ALA A 676 38.07 -16.44 -24.65
C ALA A 676 37.44 -16.02 -25.98
N ARG A 677 37.69 -16.76 -27.06
CA ARG A 677 37.09 -16.51 -28.38
C ARG A 677 35.58 -16.78 -28.36
N LYS A 678 35.15 -17.94 -27.85
CA LYS A 678 33.72 -18.24 -27.65
C LYS A 678 33.04 -17.16 -26.79
N LYS A 679 33.69 -16.68 -25.73
CA LYS A 679 33.18 -15.59 -24.88
C LYS A 679 33.15 -14.23 -25.58
N LEU A 680 34.08 -13.96 -26.50
CA LEU A 680 34.06 -12.77 -27.36
C LEU A 680 32.95 -12.84 -28.40
N ASP A 681 32.70 -14.02 -28.99
CA ASP A 681 31.61 -14.24 -29.94
C ASP A 681 30.23 -14.21 -29.24
N GLU A 682 30.13 -14.77 -28.02
CA GLU A 682 28.98 -14.61 -27.12
C GLU A 682 28.75 -13.13 -26.72
N GLN A 683 29.82 -12.37 -26.48
CA GLN A 683 29.72 -10.92 -26.24
C GLN A 683 29.36 -10.15 -27.51
N ALA A 684 29.82 -10.57 -28.70
CA ALA A 684 29.48 -9.95 -29.96
C ALA A 684 28.00 -10.18 -30.31
N ALA A 685 27.47 -11.38 -30.09
CA ALA A 685 26.04 -11.68 -30.22
C ALA A 685 25.20 -10.90 -29.19
N ALA A 686 25.64 -10.84 -27.93
CA ALA A 686 24.98 -10.05 -26.90
C ALA A 686 25.02 -8.52 -27.17
N ASN A 687 25.95 -8.04 -28.01
CA ASN A 687 26.03 -6.66 -28.47
C ASN A 687 25.20 -6.36 -29.73
N GLN A 688 24.55 -7.36 -30.36
CA GLN A 688 23.69 -7.12 -31.53
C GLN A 688 22.31 -6.58 -31.09
N TYR A 689 21.74 -7.16 -30.04
CA TYR A 689 20.47 -6.72 -29.47
C TYR A 689 20.69 -5.67 -28.37
N HIS A 690 20.06 -4.50 -28.53
CA HIS A 690 20.27 -3.31 -27.69
C HIS A 690 19.14 -3.01 -26.68
N GLY A 691 18.11 -3.85 -26.60
CA GLY A 691 16.91 -3.62 -25.78
C GLY A 691 16.98 -4.17 -24.34
N LEU A 692 15.82 -4.45 -23.73
CA LEU A 692 15.70 -4.84 -22.32
C LEU A 692 16.00 -6.32 -21.99
N GLY A 693 15.98 -7.22 -22.96
CA GLY A 693 16.14 -8.66 -22.76
C GLY A 693 17.43 -9.05 -22.02
N VAL A 694 17.28 -9.92 -21.01
CA VAL A 694 18.41 -10.48 -20.26
C VAL A 694 18.90 -11.75 -20.95
N TRP A 695 20.06 -11.64 -21.62
CA TRP A 695 20.76 -12.77 -22.24
C TRP A 695 20.93 -13.94 -21.26
N CYS A 696 20.76 -15.17 -21.76
CA CYS A 696 20.91 -16.39 -20.98
C CYS A 696 21.80 -17.46 -21.64
N GLY A 697 22.32 -17.21 -22.85
CA GLY A 697 23.16 -18.16 -23.59
C GLY A 697 22.42 -19.36 -24.21
N ILE A 698 21.09 -19.38 -24.18
CA ILE A 698 20.28 -20.44 -24.83
C ILE A 698 20.02 -20.07 -26.29
N GLN A 699 20.36 -21.01 -27.17
CA GLN A 699 19.94 -21.05 -28.57
C GLN A 699 18.87 -22.13 -28.75
N ILE A 700 17.88 -21.88 -29.59
CA ILE A 700 16.82 -22.84 -29.95
C ILE A 700 17.04 -23.26 -31.40
N GLN A 701 17.17 -24.58 -31.64
CA GLN A 701 17.30 -25.24 -32.94
C GLN A 701 18.36 -24.61 -33.88
N GLY A 702 19.42 -24.03 -33.32
CA GLY A 702 20.48 -23.35 -34.07
C GLY A 702 20.08 -22.06 -34.79
N CYS A 703 18.82 -21.62 -34.72
CA CYS A 703 18.29 -20.52 -35.53
C CYS A 703 17.86 -19.27 -34.73
N CYS A 704 17.49 -19.44 -33.46
CA CYS A 704 16.96 -18.36 -32.62
C CYS A 704 17.71 -18.24 -31.28
N HIS A 705 17.96 -17.02 -30.83
CA HIS A 705 18.41 -16.72 -29.47
C HIS A 705 17.21 -16.52 -28.55
N PHE A 706 17.29 -17.05 -27.32
CA PHE A 706 16.28 -16.82 -26.28
C PHE A 706 16.78 -15.77 -25.27
N LEU A 707 16.08 -14.64 -25.18
CA LEU A 707 16.35 -13.57 -24.22
C LEU A 707 15.25 -13.52 -23.18
N ARG A 708 15.62 -13.58 -21.89
CA ARG A 708 14.65 -13.60 -20.77
C ARG A 708 14.09 -12.21 -20.52
N LEU A 709 12.83 -12.13 -20.10
CA LEU A 709 12.23 -10.85 -19.73
C LEU A 709 12.91 -10.24 -18.48
N PRO A 710 13.05 -8.90 -18.42
CA PRO A 710 13.74 -8.23 -17.31
C PRO A 710 12.93 -8.31 -16.00
N HIS A 711 13.50 -8.95 -14.97
CA HIS A 711 12.87 -8.98 -13.65
C HIS A 711 13.25 -7.76 -12.80
N LYS A 712 12.28 -7.14 -12.13
CA LYS A 712 12.44 -5.90 -11.34
C LYS A 712 13.54 -5.97 -10.26
N ASP A 713 13.65 -7.13 -9.61
CA ASP A 713 14.64 -7.40 -8.56
C ASP A 713 16.04 -7.77 -9.10
N GLY A 714 16.20 -7.80 -10.43
CA GLY A 714 17.48 -7.96 -11.13
C GLY A 714 17.63 -9.29 -11.89
N PRO A 715 18.68 -9.41 -12.74
CA PRO A 715 18.83 -10.44 -13.78
C PRO A 715 19.09 -11.88 -13.27
N LYS A 716 19.06 -12.09 -11.95
CA LYS A 716 19.09 -13.42 -11.33
C LYS A 716 17.71 -14.06 -11.22
N TYR A 717 16.66 -13.25 -11.19
CA TYR A 717 15.27 -13.69 -11.04
C TYR A 717 14.62 -13.90 -12.42
N LYS A 718 13.62 -14.79 -12.45
CA LYS A 718 12.98 -15.29 -13.68
C LYS A 718 11.52 -14.85 -13.71
N VAL A 719 11.02 -14.46 -14.88
CA VAL A 719 9.63 -14.00 -15.03
C VAL A 719 8.71 -15.21 -15.21
N GLY A 720 7.79 -15.40 -14.26
CA GLY A 720 6.83 -16.52 -14.27
C GLY A 720 5.52 -16.22 -15.04
N ASN A 721 5.13 -14.95 -15.15
CA ASN A 721 3.96 -14.51 -15.92
C ASN A 721 4.21 -13.09 -16.50
N PRO A 722 4.17 -12.87 -17.83
CA PRO A 722 4.30 -11.55 -18.44
C PRO A 722 3.04 -10.68 -18.26
N LEU A 723 1.93 -11.24 -17.76
CA LEU A 723 0.72 -10.53 -17.37
C LEU A 723 0.70 -10.17 -15.87
N ALA A 724 1.83 -10.32 -15.17
CA ALA A 724 1.97 -9.88 -13.79
C ALA A 724 1.96 -8.34 -13.69
N LYS A 725 1.56 -7.82 -12.52
CA LYS A 725 1.41 -6.39 -12.22
C LYS A 725 2.58 -5.52 -12.72
N ASP A 726 3.81 -5.99 -12.53
CA ASP A 726 5.03 -5.23 -12.85
C ASP A 726 5.29 -5.05 -14.36
N PHE A 727 4.55 -5.76 -15.21
CA PHE A 727 4.62 -5.67 -16.68
C PHE A 727 3.41 -4.97 -17.31
N LEU A 728 2.35 -4.67 -16.55
CA LEU A 728 1.17 -3.97 -17.08
C LEU A 728 1.52 -2.55 -17.58
N ASP A 729 2.45 -1.87 -16.91
CA ASP A 729 2.93 -0.54 -17.31
C ASP A 729 3.86 -0.59 -18.54
N MET A 730 4.35 -1.76 -18.94
CA MET A 730 5.17 -1.92 -20.17
C MET A 730 4.32 -1.93 -21.44
N PHE A 731 3.00 -2.16 -21.32
CA PHE A 731 2.06 -2.05 -22.44
C PHE A 731 1.85 -0.59 -22.87
N SER A 732 1.69 0.35 -21.93
CA SER A 732 1.51 1.77 -22.27
C SER A 732 2.76 2.42 -22.88
N GLN A 733 3.92 1.79 -22.70
CA GLN A 733 5.19 2.17 -23.32
C GLN A 733 5.41 1.50 -24.69
N ASN A 734 4.46 0.69 -25.19
CA ASN A 734 4.58 -0.16 -26.37
C ASN A 734 5.76 -1.15 -26.36
N VAL A 735 6.36 -1.42 -25.19
CA VAL A 735 7.47 -2.37 -25.01
C VAL A 735 6.95 -3.80 -25.02
N LEU A 736 5.78 -4.03 -24.41
CA LEU A 736 5.04 -5.29 -24.48
C LEU A 736 3.75 -5.00 -25.25
N SER A 737 3.41 -5.81 -26.26
CA SER A 737 2.24 -5.62 -27.12
C SER A 737 1.52 -6.94 -27.37
N ALA A 738 0.31 -6.87 -27.95
CA ALA A 738 -0.56 -8.01 -28.20
C ALA A 738 -1.22 -7.90 -29.58
N GLN A 739 -1.47 -9.02 -30.25
CA GLN A 739 -2.10 -9.00 -31.58
C GLN A 739 -3.63 -8.96 -31.50
N GLY A 740 -4.18 -7.74 -31.60
CA GLY A 740 -5.60 -7.47 -31.86
C GLY A 740 -6.42 -7.03 -30.66
N ASN A 741 -7.50 -6.29 -30.95
CA ASN A 741 -8.28 -5.49 -30.00
C ASN A 741 -8.83 -6.29 -28.80
N GLU A 742 -9.18 -7.56 -28.98
CA GLU A 742 -9.69 -8.40 -27.88
C GLU A 742 -8.62 -8.73 -26.83
N ALA A 743 -7.34 -8.77 -27.21
CA ALA A 743 -6.25 -8.91 -26.26
C ALA A 743 -6.04 -7.62 -25.46
N GLU A 744 -6.10 -6.46 -26.12
CA GLU A 744 -6.05 -5.14 -25.47
C GLU A 744 -7.18 -4.93 -24.45
N LYS A 745 -8.39 -5.43 -24.72
CA LYS A 745 -9.50 -5.49 -23.74
C LYS A 745 -9.14 -6.36 -22.54
N VAL A 746 -8.71 -7.60 -22.74
CA VAL A 746 -8.32 -8.51 -21.64
C VAL A 746 -7.23 -7.91 -20.75
N LEU A 747 -6.27 -7.20 -21.35
CA LEU A 747 -5.22 -6.47 -20.64
C LEU A 747 -5.75 -5.27 -19.86
N THR A 748 -6.64 -4.50 -20.48
CA THR A 748 -7.34 -3.37 -19.83
C THR A 748 -8.17 -3.84 -18.65
N TYR A 749 -8.90 -4.94 -18.79
CA TYR A 749 -9.68 -5.54 -17.70
C TYR A 749 -8.78 -6.08 -16.58
N ALA A 750 -7.65 -6.71 -16.92
CA ALA A 750 -6.66 -7.16 -15.93
C ALA A 750 -6.07 -5.97 -15.15
N ARG A 751 -5.84 -4.83 -15.81
CA ARG A 751 -5.41 -3.55 -15.21
C ARG A 751 -6.50 -2.95 -14.31
N MET A 752 -7.76 -2.93 -14.74
CA MET A 752 -8.92 -2.44 -13.97
C MET A 752 -9.17 -3.27 -12.71
N MET A 753 -9.15 -4.60 -12.83
CA MET A 753 -9.25 -5.54 -11.72
C MET A 753 -8.05 -5.49 -10.76
N SER A 754 -6.90 -4.93 -11.17
CA SER A 754 -5.64 -5.08 -10.43
C SER A 754 -5.66 -4.42 -9.04
N TYR A 755 -6.41 -3.33 -8.84
CA TYR A 755 -6.54 -2.72 -7.52
C TYR A 755 -7.42 -3.56 -6.60
N TRP A 756 -8.63 -3.88 -7.03
CA TRP A 756 -9.57 -4.69 -6.25
C TRP A 756 -8.96 -6.04 -5.88
N ARG A 757 -8.39 -6.78 -6.84
CA ARG A 757 -7.76 -8.09 -6.60
C ARG A 757 -6.70 -8.10 -5.47
N ASN A 758 -5.99 -6.99 -5.26
CA ASN A 758 -4.95 -6.89 -4.23
C ASN A 758 -5.46 -6.35 -2.89
N ASN A 759 -6.64 -5.71 -2.83
CA ASN A 759 -7.16 -5.03 -1.64
C ASN A 759 -8.51 -5.55 -1.14
N ARG A 760 -9.29 -6.26 -1.99
CA ARG A 760 -10.63 -6.82 -1.72
C ARG A 760 -10.70 -7.49 -0.36
N GLU A 761 -9.80 -8.43 -0.09
CA GLU A 761 -9.73 -9.14 1.19
C GLU A 761 -9.60 -8.17 2.39
N ARG A 762 -8.74 -7.15 2.30
CA ARG A 762 -8.53 -6.15 3.37
C ARG A 762 -9.70 -5.17 3.53
N ILE A 763 -10.43 -4.91 2.45
CA ILE A 763 -11.62 -4.04 2.43
C ILE A 763 -12.80 -4.78 3.04
N LEU A 764 -13.03 -6.04 2.64
CA LEU A 764 -14.05 -6.93 3.21
C LEU A 764 -13.73 -7.35 4.66
N SER A 765 -12.45 -7.43 5.04
CA SER A 765 -12.05 -7.75 6.42
C SER A 765 -12.29 -6.61 7.40
N GLN A 766 -12.58 -5.38 6.94
CA GLN A 766 -12.88 -4.26 7.84
C GLN A 766 -14.04 -4.57 8.80
N GLN A 767 -14.03 -3.93 9.97
CA GLN A 767 -15.03 -4.13 11.02
C GLN A 767 -15.91 -2.89 11.12
N VAL A 768 -16.98 -2.86 10.33
CA VAL A 768 -18.05 -1.86 10.44
C VAL A 768 -18.95 -2.22 11.61
N VAL A 769 -19.31 -1.23 12.43
CA VAL A 769 -20.37 -1.36 13.44
C VAL A 769 -21.40 -0.26 13.22
N TRP A 770 -22.65 -0.66 13.08
CA TRP A 770 -23.80 0.23 12.90
C TRP A 770 -24.34 0.70 14.26
N LEU A 771 -24.60 2.01 14.39
CA LEU A 771 -25.05 2.60 15.66
C LEU A 771 -26.58 2.53 15.80
N PRO A 772 -27.11 2.07 16.96
CA PRO A 772 -28.52 2.17 17.28
C PRO A 772 -29.05 3.61 17.19
N ALA A 773 -30.29 3.77 16.70
CA ALA A 773 -30.90 5.09 16.49
C ALA A 773 -30.97 5.97 17.75
N GLU A 774 -31.04 5.36 18.94
CA GLU A 774 -30.97 6.05 20.25
C GLU A 774 -29.67 6.84 20.46
N LEU A 775 -28.55 6.37 19.90
CA LEU A 775 -27.22 6.96 20.07
C LEU A 775 -26.85 7.95 18.95
N LEU A 776 -27.62 7.94 17.85
CA LEU A 776 -27.48 8.95 16.81
C LEU A 776 -28.02 10.32 17.28
N PRO A 777 -27.45 11.45 16.81
CA PRO A 777 -28.02 12.78 16.99
C PRO A 777 -29.49 12.85 16.52
N PRO A 778 -30.37 13.64 17.18
CA PRO A 778 -31.81 13.70 16.85
C PRO A 778 -32.13 13.89 15.35
N ALA A 779 -31.34 14.71 14.65
CA ALA A 779 -31.49 14.97 13.21
C ALA A 779 -31.28 13.73 12.31
N LEU A 780 -30.64 12.66 12.81
CA LEU A 780 -30.36 11.45 12.04
C LEU A 780 -31.30 10.28 12.37
N ARG A 781 -32.08 10.37 13.47
CA ARG A 781 -32.90 9.23 13.99
C ARG A 781 -34.05 8.80 13.08
N GLY A 782 -34.39 9.60 12.07
CA GLY A 782 -35.39 9.30 11.04
C GLY A 782 -34.82 9.19 9.63
N SER A 783 -33.51 9.00 9.47
CA SER A 783 -32.88 8.86 8.15
C SER A 783 -33.13 7.49 7.53
N LEU A 784 -33.31 7.42 6.20
CA LEU A 784 -33.34 6.16 5.44
C LEU A 784 -31.96 5.46 5.38
N ARG A 785 -30.87 6.19 5.64
CA ARG A 785 -29.51 5.64 5.65
C ARG A 785 -29.12 5.20 7.06
N GLN A 786 -28.55 4.01 7.18
CA GLN A 786 -27.86 3.58 8.40
C GLN A 786 -26.53 4.32 8.55
N TYR A 787 -26.10 4.57 9.79
CA TYR A 787 -24.83 5.21 10.12
C TYR A 787 -24.04 4.34 11.11
N GLY A 788 -22.72 4.35 10.96
CA GLY A 788 -21.81 3.55 11.76
C GLY A 788 -20.39 4.11 11.70
N ALA A 789 -19.44 3.32 12.19
CA ALA A 789 -18.03 3.65 12.08
C ALA A 789 -17.16 2.41 11.87
N ILE A 790 -15.95 2.65 11.41
CA ILE A 790 -14.82 1.71 11.39
C ILE A 790 -13.77 2.30 12.33
N ILE A 791 -13.25 1.46 13.23
CA ILE A 791 -12.09 1.77 14.07
C ILE A 791 -10.87 1.13 13.41
N PRO A 792 -10.00 1.90 12.72
CA PRO A 792 -8.85 1.33 12.04
C PRO A 792 -7.82 0.82 13.06
N GLN A 793 -7.23 -0.35 12.79
CA GLN A 793 -6.23 -0.99 13.66
C GLN A 793 -4.85 -0.35 13.49
N VAL A 794 -4.74 0.93 13.87
CA VAL A 794 -3.54 1.74 13.72
C VAL A 794 -2.51 1.38 14.78
N VAL A 795 -1.41 0.75 14.36
CA VAL A 795 -0.22 0.59 15.21
C VAL A 795 0.51 1.93 15.24
N VAL A 796 0.31 2.69 16.32
CA VAL A 796 0.71 4.10 16.48
C VAL A 796 2.17 4.36 16.10
N CYS A 797 3.09 3.46 16.47
CA CYS A 797 4.48 3.49 16.01
C CYS A 797 4.90 2.14 15.43
N GLY A 798 4.22 1.68 14.38
CA GLY A 798 4.50 0.39 13.71
C GLY A 798 5.84 0.31 12.94
N THR A 799 6.59 1.41 12.85
CA THR A 799 7.89 1.48 12.12
C THR A 799 9.02 1.99 13.01
N LEU A 800 10.26 1.63 12.64
CA LEU A 800 11.50 2.21 13.22
C LEU A 800 11.56 3.75 13.14
N THR A 801 10.87 4.35 12.17
CA THR A 801 10.80 5.80 11.98
C THR A 801 9.63 6.43 12.74
N ARG A 802 9.00 5.68 13.65
CA ARG A 802 7.86 6.06 14.50
C ARG A 802 6.59 6.48 13.76
N ARG A 803 6.55 6.33 12.43
CA ARG A 803 5.31 6.46 11.65
C ARG A 803 4.34 5.34 12.04
N ALA A 804 3.06 5.70 12.10
CA ALA A 804 1.96 4.77 12.26
C ALA A 804 1.88 3.77 11.09
N SER A 805 1.26 2.62 11.34
CA SER A 805 1.04 1.59 10.32
C SER A 805 -0.33 0.96 10.47
N GLU A 806 -1.07 0.90 9.37
CA GLU A 806 -2.29 0.10 9.21
C GLU A 806 -2.34 -0.42 7.74
N PRO A 807 -2.78 -1.66 7.45
CA PRO A 807 -2.57 -2.28 6.14
C PRO A 807 -3.56 -1.91 5.02
N THR A 808 -4.51 -1.00 5.25
CA THR A 808 -5.66 -0.76 4.36
C THR A 808 -5.79 0.72 4.02
N TRP A 809 -6.12 1.53 5.02
CA TRP A 809 -6.40 2.96 4.97
C TRP A 809 -5.13 3.79 4.80
N MET A 810 -4.06 3.47 5.54
CA MET A 810 -2.76 4.13 5.37
C MET A 810 -2.05 3.74 4.06
N THR A 811 -2.59 2.78 3.32
CA THR A 811 -2.16 2.40 1.97
C THR A 811 -3.21 2.68 0.89
N ALA A 812 -4.34 3.30 1.23
CA ALA A 812 -5.45 3.53 0.31
C ALA A 812 -5.02 4.56 -0.76
N SER A 813 -5.06 4.16 -2.03
CA SER A 813 -4.76 5.09 -3.12
C SER A 813 -5.89 6.10 -3.31
N ASN A 814 -5.57 7.20 -3.99
CA ASN A 814 -6.60 8.07 -4.56
C ASN A 814 -7.35 7.35 -5.69
N ALA A 815 -8.58 7.79 -5.97
CA ALA A 815 -9.40 7.24 -7.05
C ALA A 815 -8.71 7.38 -8.41
N GLN A 816 -8.85 6.35 -9.25
CA GLN A 816 -8.34 6.35 -10.63
C GLN A 816 -9.40 5.74 -11.55
N ALA A 817 -9.72 6.45 -12.64
CA ALA A 817 -10.77 6.06 -13.59
C ALA A 817 -10.61 4.65 -14.18
N GLU A 818 -9.37 4.14 -14.23
CA GLU A 818 -9.02 2.81 -14.75
C GLU A 818 -8.87 1.74 -13.65
N ARG A 819 -9.41 1.92 -12.43
CA ARG A 819 -9.25 0.95 -11.32
C ARG A 819 -10.54 0.76 -10.50
N VAL A 820 -11.07 -0.47 -10.51
CA VAL A 820 -12.25 -0.89 -9.73
C VAL A 820 -11.99 -0.69 -8.23
N GLY A 821 -12.94 -0.07 -7.53
CA GLY A 821 -12.92 0.15 -6.08
C GLY A 821 -11.86 1.13 -5.58
N SER A 822 -11.19 1.88 -6.46
CA SER A 822 -10.13 2.83 -6.06
C SER A 822 -10.65 4.08 -5.34
N GLU A 823 -11.95 4.31 -5.34
CA GLU A 823 -12.68 5.37 -4.62
C GLU A 823 -12.81 5.14 -3.10
N LEU A 824 -12.21 4.08 -2.55
CA LEU A 824 -12.28 3.64 -1.14
C LEU A 824 -12.25 4.78 -0.11
N ARG A 825 -11.35 5.76 -0.26
CA ARG A 825 -11.22 6.89 0.69
C ARG A 825 -12.55 7.66 0.81
N ALA A 826 -13.27 7.87 -0.30
CA ALA A 826 -14.52 8.64 -0.33
C ALA A 826 -15.75 7.89 0.23
N MET A 827 -15.59 6.62 0.63
CA MET A 827 -16.62 5.86 1.35
C MET A 827 -16.56 6.07 2.87
N VAL A 828 -15.53 6.76 3.37
CA VAL A 828 -15.54 7.39 4.69
C VAL A 828 -16.24 8.74 4.56
N GLN A 829 -17.42 8.87 5.18
CA GLN A 829 -18.36 9.97 4.94
C GLN A 829 -18.80 10.57 6.27
N ALA A 830 -18.64 11.88 6.43
CA ALA A 830 -19.10 12.60 7.59
C ALA A 830 -20.65 12.54 7.68
N PRO A 831 -21.22 12.28 8.87
CA PRO A 831 -22.67 12.27 9.04
C PRO A 831 -23.25 13.69 8.80
N PRO A 832 -24.53 13.81 8.39
CA PRO A 832 -25.15 15.13 8.21
C PRO A 832 -25.03 16.01 9.47
N GLY A 833 -24.67 17.27 9.28
CA GLY A 833 -24.28 18.20 10.36
C GLY A 833 -22.78 18.23 10.67
N TYR A 834 -21.98 17.34 10.07
CA TYR A 834 -20.51 17.30 10.23
C TYR A 834 -19.80 17.41 8.88
N LYS A 835 -18.54 17.85 8.91
CA LYS A 835 -17.62 17.90 7.78
C LYS A 835 -16.23 17.41 8.20
N PHE A 836 -15.47 16.93 7.22
CA PHE A 836 -14.03 16.77 7.37
C PHE A 836 -13.34 18.10 7.10
N VAL A 837 -12.28 18.37 7.85
CA VAL A 837 -11.35 19.49 7.66
C VAL A 837 -9.93 18.92 7.69
N GLY A 838 -9.11 19.24 6.70
CA GLY A 838 -7.75 18.71 6.65
C GLY A 838 -6.92 19.19 5.46
N ALA A 839 -5.62 18.96 5.51
CA ALA A 839 -4.67 19.43 4.50
C ALA A 839 -3.51 18.46 4.31
N ASP A 840 -2.81 18.59 3.18
CA ASP A 840 -1.57 17.90 2.83
C ASP A 840 -0.37 18.80 3.20
N VAL A 841 0.59 18.31 4.00
CA VAL A 841 1.75 19.13 4.40
C VAL A 841 2.75 19.19 3.24
N ASP A 842 2.54 20.15 2.35
CA ASP A 842 3.33 20.36 1.13
C ASP A 842 4.84 20.19 1.36
N SER A 843 5.37 19.12 0.76
CA SER A 843 6.79 18.74 0.77
C SER A 843 7.44 18.68 2.16
N GLN A 844 6.71 18.19 3.18
CA GLN A 844 7.12 18.14 4.60
C GLN A 844 8.58 17.71 4.81
N GLU A 845 8.94 16.48 4.41
CA GLU A 845 10.30 15.94 4.58
C GLU A 845 11.37 16.75 3.85
N LEU A 846 11.03 17.30 2.68
CA LEU A 846 11.95 18.07 1.85
C LEU A 846 12.26 19.41 2.51
N TRP A 847 11.25 20.05 3.10
CA TRP A 847 11.42 21.25 3.91
C TRP A 847 12.19 20.97 5.21
N ILE A 848 11.96 19.83 5.87
CA ILE A 848 12.74 19.41 7.05
C ILE A 848 14.22 19.23 6.67
N ALA A 849 14.51 18.53 5.56
CA ALA A 849 15.87 18.36 5.06
C ALA A 849 16.53 19.70 4.68
N ALA A 850 15.76 20.64 4.10
CA ALA A 850 16.24 21.97 3.73
C ALA A 850 16.58 22.81 4.97
N LEU A 851 15.66 22.86 5.95
CA LEU A 851 15.86 23.54 7.22
C LEU A 851 17.07 23.00 7.99
N LEU A 852 17.30 21.69 7.96
CA LEU A 852 18.48 21.07 8.56
C LEU A 852 19.78 21.46 7.83
N GLY A 853 19.78 21.56 6.50
CA GLY A 853 20.92 22.12 5.75
C GLY A 853 21.18 23.58 6.09
N ASP A 854 20.16 24.43 5.97
CA ASP A 854 20.26 25.87 6.25
C ASP A 854 20.61 26.19 7.72
N SER A 855 20.33 25.28 8.66
CA SER A 855 20.73 25.43 10.08
C SER A 855 22.24 25.56 10.30
N THR A 856 23.08 25.07 9.38
CA THR A 856 24.54 25.26 9.47
C THR A 856 25.00 26.65 9.03
N LEU A 857 24.12 27.40 8.35
CA LEU A 857 24.35 28.77 7.85
C LEU A 857 23.58 29.83 8.67
N GLY A 858 22.61 29.41 9.49
CA GLY A 858 21.72 30.29 10.26
C GLY A 858 20.69 31.06 9.42
N LEU A 859 20.62 30.80 8.11
CA LEU A 859 19.85 31.58 7.14
C LEU A 859 18.95 30.69 6.28
N CYS A 860 17.63 30.87 6.40
CA CYS A 860 16.63 30.21 5.53
C CYS A 860 16.91 30.50 4.05
N GLY A 861 17.11 29.44 3.26
CA GLY A 861 17.49 29.50 1.85
C GLY A 861 18.88 30.00 1.56
N GLY A 862 19.79 30.00 2.56
CA GLY A 862 21.21 30.27 2.34
C GLY A 862 21.89 29.20 1.49
N SER A 863 21.43 27.95 1.56
CA SER A 863 21.86 26.87 0.65
C SER A 863 21.07 26.86 -0.66
N ALA A 864 21.71 26.41 -1.75
CA ALA A 864 21.04 26.26 -3.05
C ALA A 864 19.84 25.30 -3.01
N PHE A 865 19.90 24.26 -2.18
CA PHE A 865 18.78 23.36 -1.90
C PHE A 865 17.65 24.06 -1.14
N GLY A 866 17.97 24.79 -0.07
CA GLY A 866 16.98 25.57 0.70
C GLY A 866 16.24 26.58 -0.16
N TRP A 867 16.97 27.35 -0.98
CA TRP A 867 16.38 28.30 -1.92
C TRP A 867 15.46 27.61 -2.94
N ALA A 868 15.91 26.51 -3.56
CA ALA A 868 15.13 25.76 -4.55
C ALA A 868 13.88 25.04 -3.98
N VAL A 869 13.77 24.93 -2.65
CA VAL A 869 12.58 24.42 -1.94
C VAL A 869 11.65 25.56 -1.50
N LEU A 870 12.19 26.70 -1.08
CA LEU A 870 11.42 27.83 -0.52
C LEU A 870 10.92 28.84 -1.57
N ALA A 871 11.65 29.00 -2.68
CA ALA A 871 11.42 30.00 -3.74
C ALA A 871 11.52 29.43 -5.17
N GLY A 872 11.68 28.10 -5.31
CA GLY A 872 11.75 27.42 -6.61
C GLY A 872 10.39 27.35 -7.32
N ASP A 873 10.34 27.72 -8.60
CA ASP A 873 9.13 27.74 -9.41
C ASP A 873 9.15 26.64 -10.49
N LYS A 874 8.01 25.96 -10.62
CA LYS A 874 7.74 24.92 -11.63
C LYS A 874 7.72 25.51 -13.05
N SER A 875 7.20 26.73 -13.24
CA SER A 875 7.06 27.35 -14.57
C SER A 875 8.44 27.75 -15.14
N ARG A 876 9.28 28.36 -14.29
CA ARG A 876 10.68 28.72 -14.60
C ARG A 876 11.66 27.55 -14.52
N LYS A 877 11.21 26.35 -14.14
CA LYS A 877 12.04 25.14 -13.92
C LYS A 877 13.14 25.33 -12.86
N THR A 878 12.97 26.28 -11.94
CA THR A 878 13.88 26.52 -10.82
C THR A 878 13.55 25.68 -9.58
N ASP A 879 12.42 24.97 -9.56
CA ASP A 879 12.11 23.99 -8.53
C ASP A 879 13.07 22.79 -8.56
N LEU A 880 13.42 22.28 -7.39
CA LEU A 880 14.39 21.18 -7.21
C LEU A 880 14.18 19.99 -8.16
N HIS A 881 12.93 19.57 -8.39
CA HIS A 881 12.64 18.42 -9.24
C HIS A 881 12.91 18.73 -10.72
N SER A 882 12.66 19.96 -11.19
CA SER A 882 13.01 20.41 -12.54
C SER A 882 14.52 20.59 -12.75
N LEU A 883 15.24 21.07 -11.73
CA LEU A 883 16.71 21.14 -11.73
C LEU A 883 17.31 19.73 -11.88
N THR A 884 16.83 18.77 -11.09
CA THR A 884 17.27 17.36 -11.15
C THR A 884 16.87 16.70 -12.47
N ALA A 885 15.64 16.92 -12.95
CA ALA A 885 15.15 16.40 -14.21
C ALA A 885 16.02 16.88 -15.39
N THR A 886 16.45 18.13 -15.37
CA THR A 886 17.35 18.72 -16.36
C THR A 886 18.76 18.13 -16.26
N ALA A 887 19.31 18.00 -15.05
CA ALA A 887 20.64 17.44 -14.80
C ALA A 887 20.78 15.96 -15.22
N ALA A 888 19.73 15.15 -15.05
CA ALA A 888 19.69 13.74 -15.43
C ALA A 888 19.04 13.45 -16.81
N SER A 889 18.40 14.46 -17.41
CA SER A 889 17.63 14.36 -18.68
C SER A 889 16.47 13.35 -18.61
N ILE A 890 15.57 13.55 -17.65
CA ILE A 890 14.40 12.70 -17.35
C ILE A 890 13.13 13.54 -17.12
N SER A 891 11.96 12.91 -16.95
CA SER A 891 10.73 13.60 -16.55
C SER A 891 10.80 14.12 -15.10
N ARG A 892 10.00 15.15 -14.79
CA ARG A 892 9.96 15.76 -13.45
C ARG A 892 9.50 14.76 -12.37
N ASP A 893 8.61 13.83 -12.70
CA ASP A 893 8.09 12.85 -11.74
C ASP A 893 9.08 11.70 -11.50
N HIS A 894 9.83 11.28 -12.52
CA HIS A 894 10.97 10.38 -12.34
C HIS A 894 12.07 11.05 -11.47
N ALA A 895 12.31 12.35 -11.66
CA ALA A 895 13.20 13.13 -10.80
C ALA A 895 12.68 13.29 -9.36
N LYS A 896 11.35 13.36 -9.15
CA LYS A 896 10.75 13.32 -7.81
C LYS A 896 11.07 12.00 -7.11
N VAL A 897 10.84 10.85 -7.74
CA VAL A 897 11.16 9.53 -7.18
C VAL A 897 12.65 9.43 -6.81
N ILE A 898 13.54 9.91 -7.68
CA ILE A 898 14.99 9.90 -7.42
C ILE A 898 15.36 10.79 -6.23
N ASN A 899 14.82 12.00 -6.10
CA ASN A 899 15.21 12.90 -5.01
C ASN A 899 14.77 12.41 -3.63
N TYR A 900 13.54 11.90 -3.48
CA TYR A 900 13.13 11.29 -2.21
C TYR A 900 14.01 10.08 -1.87
N ALA A 901 14.31 9.20 -2.83
CA ALA A 901 15.23 8.09 -2.61
C ALA A 901 16.65 8.53 -2.18
N ARG A 902 17.19 9.60 -2.79
CA ARG A 902 18.50 10.17 -2.44
C ARG A 902 18.53 10.75 -1.03
N ILE A 903 17.46 11.44 -0.61
CA ILE A 903 17.29 11.96 0.76
C ILE A 903 17.20 10.81 1.78
N TYR A 904 16.58 9.70 1.42
CA TYR A 904 16.60 8.45 2.19
C TYR A 904 17.94 7.67 2.12
N GLY A 905 19.02 8.28 1.63
CA GLY A 905 20.36 7.69 1.60
C GLY A 905 20.62 6.67 0.48
N ALA A 906 19.78 6.60 -0.56
CA ALA A 906 20.04 5.73 -1.69
C ALA A 906 21.28 6.19 -2.49
N GLY A 907 22.27 5.31 -2.64
CA GLY A 907 23.52 5.59 -3.36
C GLY A 907 23.42 5.47 -4.88
N GLN A 908 24.51 5.82 -5.57
CA GLN A 908 24.59 5.90 -7.04
C GLN A 908 24.03 4.65 -7.76
N ASN A 909 24.41 3.44 -7.33
CA ASN A 909 23.97 2.18 -7.94
C ASN A 909 22.44 2.01 -7.98
N PHE A 910 21.70 2.60 -7.03
CA PHE A 910 20.24 2.57 -7.00
C PHE A 910 19.65 3.52 -8.06
N ALA A 911 20.23 4.71 -8.22
CA ALA A 911 19.84 5.65 -9.27
C ALA A 911 20.21 5.11 -10.66
N GLU A 912 21.34 4.42 -10.83
CA GLU A 912 21.69 3.73 -12.09
C GLU A 912 20.58 2.74 -12.49
N ARG A 913 20.10 1.92 -11.53
CA ARG A 913 18.99 0.99 -11.78
C ARG A 913 17.68 1.71 -12.09
N LEU A 914 17.31 2.75 -11.33
CA LEU A 914 16.09 3.54 -11.59
C LEU A 914 16.13 4.20 -12.97
N LEU A 915 17.25 4.83 -13.35
CA LEU A 915 17.37 5.48 -14.66
C LEU A 915 17.21 4.47 -15.80
N LYS A 916 17.72 3.23 -15.68
CA LYS A 916 17.45 2.15 -16.65
C LYS A 916 16.01 1.63 -16.64
N GLN A 917 15.28 1.79 -15.53
CA GLN A 917 13.85 1.45 -15.46
C GLN A 917 12.97 2.57 -16.08
N PHE A 918 13.40 3.83 -15.96
CA PHE A 918 12.72 5.00 -16.52
C PHE A 918 13.02 5.25 -18.00
N ASN A 919 14.22 4.91 -18.48
CA ASN A 919 14.56 4.88 -19.89
C ASN A 919 15.22 3.54 -20.23
N PRO A 920 14.42 2.56 -20.71
CA PRO A 920 14.88 1.21 -21.06
C PRO A 920 16.06 1.13 -22.03
N THR A 921 16.08 2.00 -23.05
CA THR A 921 17.05 1.96 -24.17
C THR A 921 18.43 2.53 -23.80
N MET A 922 18.53 3.18 -22.63
CA MET A 922 19.77 3.78 -22.14
C MET A 922 20.79 2.71 -21.75
N THR A 923 22.04 2.84 -22.18
CA THR A 923 23.09 1.83 -21.89
C THR A 923 23.51 1.84 -20.41
N ILE A 924 24.13 0.76 -19.92
CA ILE A 924 24.65 0.70 -18.53
C ILE A 924 25.74 1.76 -18.29
N SER A 925 26.61 1.98 -19.28
CA SER A 925 27.67 3.00 -19.19
C SER A 925 27.10 4.42 -19.12
N GLU A 926 26.08 4.70 -19.94
CA GLU A 926 25.40 5.99 -19.94
C GLU A 926 24.60 6.22 -18.64
N ALA A 927 23.90 5.19 -18.14
CA ALA A 927 23.20 5.22 -16.85
C ALA A 927 24.17 5.58 -15.70
N LYS A 928 25.34 4.94 -15.69
CA LYS A 928 26.42 5.19 -14.73
C LYS A 928 27.01 6.60 -14.86
N SER A 929 27.22 7.07 -16.08
CA SER A 929 27.70 8.43 -16.35
C SER A 929 26.70 9.49 -15.88
N LYS A 930 25.41 9.34 -16.23
CA LYS A 930 24.33 10.23 -15.80
C LYS A 930 24.14 10.22 -14.28
N ALA A 931 24.16 9.04 -13.65
CA ALA A 931 24.08 8.92 -12.19
C ALA A 931 25.29 9.57 -11.48
N ALA A 932 26.52 9.29 -11.92
CA ALA A 932 27.73 9.89 -11.35
C ALA A 932 27.74 11.42 -11.50
N LYS A 933 27.35 11.94 -12.68
CA LYS A 933 27.19 13.39 -12.92
C LYS A 933 26.17 13.99 -11.97
N MET A 934 24.97 13.41 -11.90
CA MET A 934 23.89 13.86 -11.01
C MET A 934 24.33 13.89 -9.54
N PHE A 935 24.93 12.83 -9.01
CA PHE A 935 25.43 12.78 -7.63
C PHE A 935 26.57 13.79 -7.38
N THR A 936 27.46 14.01 -8.35
CA THR A 936 28.55 15.00 -8.22
C THR A 936 28.01 16.43 -8.19
N THR A 937 27.02 16.78 -9.02
CA THR A 937 26.38 18.10 -9.03
C THR A 937 25.53 18.35 -7.78
N THR A 938 24.86 17.31 -7.26
CA THR A 938 23.91 17.44 -6.14
C THR A 938 24.55 17.23 -4.77
N LYS A 939 25.10 16.03 -4.49
CA LYS A 939 25.72 15.73 -3.20
C LYS A 939 27.12 16.33 -3.06
N GLY A 940 27.84 16.55 -4.17
CA GLY A 940 29.19 17.12 -4.17
C GLY A 940 30.29 16.07 -4.01
N LYS A 941 31.48 16.50 -3.61
CA LYS A 941 32.66 15.63 -3.39
C LYS A 941 32.91 15.46 -1.90
N ARG A 942 33.32 14.25 -1.47
CA ARG A 942 33.71 13.99 -0.07
C ARG A 942 35.17 14.37 0.18
N VAL A 943 35.38 15.30 1.10
CA VAL A 943 36.65 15.96 1.43
C VAL A 943 37.02 15.65 2.88
N TYR A 944 38.30 15.44 3.14
CA TYR A 944 38.87 15.19 4.46
C TYR A 944 39.79 16.35 4.82
N ARG A 945 39.57 16.98 5.98
CA ARG A 945 40.36 18.09 6.49
C ARG A 945 41.30 17.58 7.58
N LEU A 946 42.60 17.82 7.44
CA LEU A 946 43.60 17.37 8.41
C LEU A 946 43.41 18.09 9.76
N LYS A 947 43.64 17.42 10.89
CA LYS A 947 43.61 18.07 12.22
C LYS A 947 44.90 18.89 12.42
N THR A 948 44.82 20.01 13.13
CA THR A 948 45.94 20.94 13.38
C THR A 948 47.20 20.26 13.93
N GLN A 949 47.01 19.26 14.81
CA GLN A 949 48.06 18.40 15.38
C GLN A 949 48.90 17.61 14.35
N TYR A 950 48.49 17.60 13.08
CA TYR A 950 49.16 16.93 11.97
C TYR A 950 49.48 17.88 10.81
N MET A 951 49.23 19.19 10.97
CA MET A 951 49.56 20.23 9.99
C MET A 951 50.99 20.78 10.17
N GLU A 952 51.57 20.65 11.37
CA GLU A 952 52.98 20.98 11.63
C GLU A 952 53.89 20.18 10.68
N GLY A 953 54.67 20.89 9.86
CA GLY A 953 55.55 20.31 8.84
C GLY A 953 54.94 20.18 7.42
N PHE A 954 53.71 20.66 7.18
CA PHE A 954 53.09 20.64 5.84
C PHE A 954 52.90 22.02 5.17
N MET A 955 53.26 23.12 5.83
CA MET A 955 52.99 24.49 5.35
C MET A 955 54.14 25.43 5.70
N ASP A 956 54.43 26.40 4.81
CA ASP A 956 55.30 27.55 5.10
C ASP A 956 54.60 28.53 6.06
N GLU A 957 55.38 29.37 6.77
CA GLU A 957 54.91 30.22 7.88
C GLU A 957 53.81 31.23 7.48
N ASP A 958 53.72 31.61 6.19
CA ASP A 958 52.73 32.56 5.66
C ASP A 958 51.31 31.98 5.42
N LEU A 959 51.07 30.68 5.63
CA LEU A 959 49.82 29.99 5.23
C LEU A 959 48.97 29.43 6.39
N ALA A 960 49.20 29.89 7.62
CA ALA A 960 48.66 29.31 8.86
C ALA A 960 47.13 29.05 8.91
N ASP A 961 46.31 29.84 8.21
CA ASP A 961 44.83 29.72 8.24
C ASP A 961 44.22 28.82 7.13
N GLN A 962 44.99 28.37 6.13
CA GLN A 962 44.44 27.55 5.04
C GLN A 962 44.35 26.07 5.40
N ALA A 963 43.16 25.65 5.84
CA ALA A 963 42.87 24.26 6.15
C ALA A 963 43.05 23.31 4.96
N VAL A 964 44.09 22.48 4.99
CA VAL A 964 44.43 21.51 3.94
C VAL A 964 43.30 20.49 3.73
N GLU A 965 42.68 20.55 2.54
CA GLU A 965 41.56 19.72 2.14
C GLU A 965 41.97 18.65 1.12
N MET A 966 41.74 17.38 1.47
CA MET A 966 42.20 16.21 0.73
C MET A 966 41.04 15.35 0.21
N THR A 967 41.22 14.75 -0.97
CA THR A 967 40.29 13.70 -1.44
C THR A 967 40.44 12.41 -0.62
N SER A 968 39.41 11.56 -0.63
CA SER A 968 39.43 10.28 0.10
C SER A 968 40.64 9.38 -0.21
N TYR A 969 41.15 9.42 -1.45
CA TYR A 969 42.34 8.66 -1.84
C TYR A 969 43.62 9.25 -1.24
N GLN A 970 43.77 10.57 -1.27
CA GLN A 970 44.91 11.26 -0.66
C GLN A 970 44.92 11.07 0.87
N ALA A 971 43.76 11.18 1.52
CA ALA A 971 43.63 10.99 2.96
C ALA A 971 43.95 9.55 3.41
N MET A 972 43.42 8.54 2.71
CA MET A 972 43.77 7.13 2.96
C MET A 972 45.26 6.86 2.69
N ARG A 973 45.85 7.46 1.65
CA ARG A 973 47.29 7.33 1.36
C ARG A 973 48.15 7.97 2.45
N LEU A 974 47.79 9.14 2.96
CA LEU A 974 48.52 9.81 4.03
C LEU A 974 48.44 9.01 5.35
N ALA A 975 47.24 8.56 5.74
CA ALA A 975 47.05 7.70 6.91
C ALA A 975 47.85 6.39 6.82
N LYS A 976 47.88 5.74 5.63
CA LYS A 976 48.69 4.54 5.40
C LYS A 976 50.21 4.82 5.44
N LEU A 977 50.66 6.02 5.07
CA LEU A 977 52.08 6.41 5.14
C LEU A 977 52.52 6.78 6.56
N SER A 978 51.63 7.32 7.39
CA SER A 978 51.92 7.69 8.79
C SER A 978 51.72 6.55 9.79
N GLY A 979 51.11 5.44 9.37
CA GLY A 979 50.77 4.31 10.25
C GLY A 979 49.59 4.55 11.20
N LYS A 980 48.83 5.64 11.02
CA LYS A 980 47.67 6.01 11.86
C LYS A 980 46.35 5.79 11.13
N SER A 981 45.22 5.75 11.84
CA SER A 981 43.91 5.66 11.17
C SER A 981 43.52 7.00 10.54
N VAL A 982 42.58 6.95 9.58
CA VAL A 982 42.00 8.16 8.98
C VAL A 982 41.22 8.97 10.03
N GLU A 983 40.57 8.30 10.99
CA GLU A 983 39.82 8.93 12.09
C GLU A 983 40.75 9.63 13.11
N ASP A 984 41.99 9.18 13.26
CA ASP A 984 43.00 9.80 14.13
C ASP A 984 43.57 11.08 13.52
N MET A 985 43.86 11.10 12.22
CA MET A 985 44.52 12.23 11.56
C MET A 985 43.56 13.30 11.06
N PHE A 986 42.37 12.92 10.56
CA PHE A 986 41.46 13.84 9.88
C PHE A 986 40.22 14.14 10.74
N HIS A 987 39.69 15.36 10.60
CA HIS A 987 38.33 15.65 11.02
C HIS A 987 37.32 14.81 10.22
N ARG A 988 36.09 14.65 10.75
CA ARG A 988 35.01 13.94 10.05
C ARG A 988 34.87 14.46 8.61
N PRO A 989 34.86 13.58 7.60
CA PRO A 989 34.79 14.01 6.20
C PRO A 989 33.47 14.72 5.91
N LYS A 990 33.54 15.79 5.13
CA LYS A 990 32.38 16.57 4.69
C LYS A 990 32.18 16.49 3.18
N TRP A 991 30.95 16.68 2.75
CA TRP A 991 30.57 16.90 1.36
C TRP A 991 30.69 18.39 1.05
N ILE A 992 31.30 18.72 -0.09
CA ILE A 992 31.56 20.10 -0.53
C ILE A 992 31.26 20.22 -2.04
N GLY A 993 30.69 21.35 -2.45
CA GLY A 993 30.56 21.76 -3.87
C GLY A 993 29.40 21.16 -4.64
N GLY A 994 28.42 20.52 -3.97
CA GLY A 994 27.14 20.15 -4.55
C GLY A 994 25.99 20.95 -3.93
N THR A 995 24.88 21.10 -4.66
CA THR A 995 23.71 21.90 -4.23
C THR A 995 23.09 21.46 -2.90
N GLU A 996 23.29 20.20 -2.50
CA GLU A 996 22.71 19.53 -1.34
C GLU A 996 23.76 19.17 -0.27
N SER A 997 25.02 19.58 -0.44
CA SER A 997 26.13 19.16 0.42
C SER A 997 25.90 19.42 1.91
N ASP A 998 25.37 20.59 2.29
CA ASP A 998 25.16 20.98 3.69
C ASP A 998 24.03 20.19 4.38
N MET A 999 22.95 19.89 3.64
CA MET A 999 21.89 19.00 4.10
C MET A 999 22.44 17.59 4.37
N PHE A 1000 23.23 17.03 3.46
CA PHE A 1000 23.87 15.74 3.70
C PHE A 1000 24.90 15.77 4.84
N ASN A 1001 25.65 16.87 4.99
CA ASN A 1001 26.56 17.05 6.12
C ASN A 1001 25.80 17.01 7.46
N LYS A 1002 24.65 17.70 7.57
CA LYS A 1002 23.87 17.73 8.81
C LYS A 1002 23.16 16.41 9.10
N LEU A 1003 22.68 15.71 8.07
CA LEU A 1003 22.09 14.38 8.24
C LEU A 1003 23.14 13.32 8.60
N GLU A 1004 24.35 13.35 8.02
CA GLU A 1004 25.47 12.48 8.43
C GLU A 1004 25.94 12.82 9.85
N GLU A 1005 25.98 14.10 10.25
CA GLU A 1005 26.28 14.53 11.64
C GLU A 1005 25.32 13.92 12.67
N ILE A 1006 24.00 14.02 12.43
CA ILE A 1006 22.96 13.46 13.31
C ILE A 1006 23.05 11.92 13.31
N ALA A 1007 23.13 11.30 12.13
CA ALA A 1007 23.14 9.85 11.97
C ALA A 1007 24.39 9.18 12.58
N GLU A 1008 25.58 9.79 12.48
CA GLU A 1008 26.86 9.30 13.02
C GLU A 1008 27.19 9.85 14.43
N SER A 1009 26.20 10.41 15.13
CA SER A 1009 26.34 10.75 16.55
C SER A 1009 26.31 9.49 17.44
N VAL A 1010 26.82 9.60 18.67
CA VAL A 1010 26.94 8.47 19.63
C VAL A 1010 25.57 8.00 20.12
N SER A 1011 24.62 8.92 20.27
CA SER A 1011 23.23 8.65 20.64
C SER A 1011 22.30 9.42 19.67
N PRO A 1012 22.04 8.90 18.47
CA PRO A 1012 21.25 9.60 17.46
C PRO A 1012 19.85 9.96 17.97
N SER A 1013 19.55 11.26 17.95
CA SER A 1013 18.29 11.84 18.39
C SER A 1013 17.71 12.77 17.31
N THR A 1014 16.39 12.81 17.16
CA THR A 1014 15.75 13.74 16.22
C THR A 1014 16.03 15.20 16.56
N ALA A 1015 16.12 16.06 15.54
CA ALA A 1015 16.45 17.48 15.73
C ALA A 1015 15.39 18.25 16.53
N PHE A 1016 14.11 17.87 16.42
CA PHE A 1016 13.00 18.64 16.99
C PHE A 1016 12.65 18.19 18.42
N LEU A 1017 12.22 16.94 18.64
CA LEU A 1017 11.81 16.46 19.98
C LEU A 1017 12.89 15.65 20.72
N ARG A 1018 14.09 15.47 20.15
CA ARG A 1018 15.22 14.71 20.71
C ARG A 1018 14.89 13.22 20.98
N GLY A 1019 13.98 12.64 20.20
CA GLY A 1019 13.64 11.22 20.29
C GLY A 1019 14.77 10.33 19.75
N ARG A 1020 15.24 9.36 20.53
CA ARG A 1020 16.38 8.51 20.15
C ARG A 1020 16.04 7.42 19.13
N LEU A 1021 17.04 7.01 18.36
CA LEU A 1021 17.04 5.84 17.47
C LEU A 1021 16.82 4.53 18.26
N SER A 1022 16.34 3.46 17.62
CA SER A 1022 16.23 2.13 18.24
C SER A 1022 17.60 1.59 18.68
N ARG A 1023 17.65 0.91 19.83
CA ARG A 1023 18.88 0.30 20.41
C ARG A 1023 19.64 -0.56 19.38
N SER A 1024 18.90 -1.32 18.56
CA SER A 1024 19.41 -2.21 17.50
C SER A 1024 20.19 -1.51 16.38
N LEU A 1025 20.20 -0.17 16.33
CA LEU A 1025 20.90 0.63 15.32
C LEU A 1025 21.81 1.74 15.89
N GLU A 1026 21.82 1.99 17.20
CA GLU A 1026 22.69 3.04 17.80
C GLU A 1026 24.18 2.69 17.68
N GLY A 1027 24.57 1.45 18.03
CA GLY A 1027 25.95 0.97 17.86
C GLY A 1027 26.31 0.63 16.40
N ALA A 1028 25.31 0.32 15.57
CA ALA A 1028 25.50 -0.28 14.26
C ALA A 1028 26.09 0.71 13.21
N ARG A 1029 27.36 0.54 12.86
CA ARG A 1029 28.09 1.37 11.86
C ARG A 1029 28.14 0.72 10.47
N GLY A 1030 28.71 1.42 9.49
CA GLY A 1030 29.02 0.88 8.16
C GLY A 1030 27.77 0.53 7.33
N ARG A 1031 27.42 -0.76 7.26
CA ARG A 1031 26.29 -1.32 6.47
C ARG A 1031 24.98 -0.54 6.69
N TRP A 1032 24.78 -0.01 7.89
CA TRP A 1032 23.56 0.62 8.37
C TRP A 1032 23.48 2.14 8.18
N ALA A 1033 24.52 2.78 7.63
CA ALA A 1033 24.59 4.25 7.50
C ALA A 1033 23.40 4.84 6.71
N GLY A 1034 23.01 4.23 5.60
CA GLY A 1034 21.83 4.67 4.82
C GLY A 1034 20.51 4.56 5.60
N THR A 1035 20.37 3.53 6.44
CA THR A 1035 19.19 3.36 7.32
C THR A 1035 19.15 4.43 8.42
N ARG A 1036 20.31 4.74 9.04
CA ARG A 1036 20.43 5.80 10.06
C ARG A 1036 20.13 7.18 9.48
N LEU A 1037 20.58 7.45 8.25
CA LEU A 1037 20.31 8.70 7.53
C LEU A 1037 18.83 8.85 7.13
N ASN A 1038 18.22 7.80 6.59
CA ASN A 1038 16.77 7.75 6.33
C ASN A 1038 15.94 8.00 7.61
N TRP A 1039 16.33 7.35 8.72
CA TRP A 1039 15.68 7.55 10.01
C TRP A 1039 15.74 9.00 10.49
N ALA A 1040 16.85 9.72 10.30
CA ALA A 1040 16.99 11.10 10.76
C ALA A 1040 15.92 12.04 10.14
N VAL A 1041 15.57 11.84 8.86
CA VAL A 1041 14.51 12.62 8.18
C VAL A 1041 13.12 12.12 8.56
N GLN A 1042 12.82 10.83 8.38
CA GLN A 1042 11.46 10.31 8.60
C GLN A 1042 11.02 10.36 10.07
N SER A 1043 11.95 10.20 11.01
CA SER A 1043 11.66 10.33 12.44
C SER A 1043 11.43 11.81 12.82
N ALA A 1044 12.06 12.77 12.13
CA ALA A 1044 11.77 14.19 12.30
C ALA A 1044 10.41 14.59 11.69
N ALA A 1045 9.97 13.92 10.62
CA ALA A 1045 8.60 14.01 10.10
C ALA A 1045 7.55 13.46 11.10
N ALA A 1046 7.84 12.36 11.80
CA ALA A 1046 6.98 11.86 12.88
C ALA A 1046 6.88 12.86 14.06
N ASP A 1047 7.97 13.55 14.42
CA ASP A 1047 7.94 14.66 15.39
C ASP A 1047 7.02 15.81 14.93
N PHE A 1048 7.06 16.16 13.64
CA PHE A 1048 6.18 17.18 13.03
C PHE A 1048 4.71 16.82 13.16
N LEU A 1049 4.34 15.56 12.89
CA LEU A 1049 2.97 15.07 13.06
C LEU A 1049 2.51 15.14 14.53
N HIS A 1050 3.35 14.76 15.50
CA HIS A 1050 3.01 14.86 16.92
C HIS A 1050 2.76 16.32 17.36
N LEU A 1051 3.58 17.26 16.89
CA LEU A 1051 3.37 18.70 17.12
C LEU A 1051 2.01 19.16 16.55
N MET A 1052 1.67 18.76 15.33
CA MET A 1052 0.38 19.10 14.71
C MET A 1052 -0.83 18.57 15.50
N LEU A 1053 -0.79 17.30 15.92
CA LEU A 1053 -1.88 16.67 16.67
C LEU A 1053 -2.10 17.37 18.02
N VAL A 1054 -1.03 17.66 18.75
CA VAL A 1054 -1.07 18.33 20.07
C VAL A 1054 -1.57 19.77 19.95
N SER A 1055 -1.17 20.51 18.91
CA SER A 1055 -1.65 21.87 18.68
C SER A 1055 -3.14 21.90 18.31
N MET A 1056 -3.59 21.03 17.40
CA MET A 1056 -5.02 20.91 17.05
C MET A 1056 -5.89 20.47 18.22
N ALA A 1057 -5.42 19.55 19.06
CA ALA A 1057 -6.15 19.12 20.27
C ALA A 1057 -6.41 20.26 21.26
N GLN A 1058 -5.57 21.31 21.25
CA GLN A 1058 -5.75 22.53 22.05
C GLN A 1058 -6.57 23.61 21.33
N LEU A 1059 -6.27 23.87 20.04
CA LEU A 1059 -6.89 24.97 19.27
C LEU A 1059 -8.32 24.65 18.80
N ALA A 1060 -8.63 23.37 18.57
CA ALA A 1060 -9.93 22.89 18.13
C ALA A 1060 -10.37 21.66 18.94
N PRO A 1061 -10.66 21.79 20.26
CA PRO A 1061 -10.93 20.66 21.15
C PRO A 1061 -12.26 19.91 20.85
N THR A 1062 -13.09 20.46 19.95
CA THR A 1062 -14.31 19.82 19.41
C THR A 1062 -14.05 19.03 18.12
N ALA A 1063 -12.89 19.19 17.48
CA ALA A 1063 -12.52 18.41 16.31
C ALA A 1063 -12.01 17.03 16.73
N ARG A 1064 -12.52 15.98 16.07
CA ARG A 1064 -12.09 14.59 16.29
C ARG A 1064 -11.06 14.22 15.23
N PHE A 1065 -9.90 13.69 15.65
CA PHE A 1065 -8.93 13.12 14.73
C PHE A 1065 -9.51 11.88 14.02
N CYS A 1066 -9.42 11.85 12.69
CA CYS A 1066 -9.92 10.73 11.89
C CYS A 1066 -8.79 9.79 11.47
N LEU A 1067 -7.85 10.30 10.68
CA LEU A 1067 -6.65 9.59 10.25
C LEU A 1067 -5.59 10.57 9.72
N SER A 1068 -4.34 10.13 9.66
CA SER A 1068 -3.28 10.76 8.88
C SER A 1068 -2.84 9.82 7.75
N PHE A 1069 -2.70 10.36 6.54
CA PHE A 1069 -2.30 9.62 5.34
C PHE A 1069 -0.93 10.14 4.87
N HIS A 1070 0.14 9.49 5.33
CA HIS A 1070 1.53 9.94 5.18
C HIS A 1070 1.77 11.34 5.78
N ASP A 1071 1.59 12.38 4.97
CA ASP A 1071 1.82 13.79 5.32
C ASP A 1071 0.49 14.59 5.30
N GLU A 1072 -0.65 13.97 4.94
CA GLU A 1072 -2.00 14.53 5.14
C GLU A 1072 -2.49 14.32 6.59
N VAL A 1073 -3.24 15.28 7.14
CA VAL A 1073 -3.95 15.13 8.43
C VAL A 1073 -5.42 15.52 8.26
N ARG A 1074 -6.35 14.63 8.69
CA ARG A 1074 -7.80 14.80 8.53
C ARG A 1074 -8.53 14.73 9.88
N TYR A 1075 -9.38 15.72 10.16
CA TYR A 1075 -10.25 15.81 11.33
C TYR A 1075 -11.72 15.86 10.90
N MET A 1076 -12.63 15.46 11.78
CA MET A 1076 -14.08 15.66 11.62
C MET A 1076 -14.58 16.66 12.68
N VAL A 1077 -15.45 17.58 12.28
CA VAL A 1077 -16.03 18.61 13.16
C VAL A 1077 -17.47 18.92 12.74
N SER A 1078 -18.28 19.52 13.64
CA SER A 1078 -19.58 20.11 13.28
C SER A 1078 -19.41 21.10 12.12
N ASP A 1079 -20.37 21.14 11.20
CA ASP A 1079 -20.46 22.17 10.14
C ASP A 1079 -20.45 23.59 10.76
N GLU A 1080 -20.94 23.69 12.01
CA GLU A 1080 -20.76 24.78 12.98
C GLU A 1080 -19.38 25.44 12.94
N HIS A 1081 -18.33 24.65 13.14
CA HIS A 1081 -16.97 25.13 13.44
C HIS A 1081 -15.96 24.83 12.31
N LYS A 1082 -16.41 24.45 11.11
CA LYS A 1082 -15.52 24.03 10.01
C LYS A 1082 -14.47 25.08 9.62
N TYR A 1083 -14.85 26.36 9.51
CA TYR A 1083 -13.92 27.44 9.16
C TYR A 1083 -12.97 27.82 10.30
N GLU A 1084 -13.45 27.80 11.55
CA GLU A 1084 -12.61 27.98 12.75
C GLU A 1084 -11.57 26.85 12.87
N THR A 1085 -11.97 25.62 12.55
CA THR A 1085 -11.08 24.45 12.51
C THR A 1085 -10.06 24.54 11.36
N ALA A 1086 -10.46 25.07 10.20
CA ALA A 1086 -9.54 25.34 9.10
C ALA A 1086 -8.51 26.42 9.47
N LEU A 1087 -8.92 27.47 10.19
CA LEU A 1087 -8.02 28.49 10.72
C LEU A 1087 -7.09 27.93 11.81
N ALA A 1088 -7.61 27.09 12.72
CA ALA A 1088 -6.80 26.39 13.71
C ALA A 1088 -5.75 25.47 13.06
N LEU A 1089 -6.08 24.82 11.95
CA LEU A 1089 -5.15 23.97 11.20
C LEU A 1089 -4.08 24.81 10.48
N GLN A 1090 -4.44 25.94 9.87
CA GLN A 1090 -3.48 26.90 9.31
C GLN A 1090 -2.50 27.42 10.38
N ILE A 1091 -3.01 27.82 11.54
CA ILE A 1091 -2.20 28.27 12.70
C ILE A 1091 -1.33 27.12 13.23
N THR A 1092 -1.84 25.88 13.24
CA THR A 1092 -1.07 24.69 13.64
C THR A 1092 0.17 24.47 12.77
N ASN A 1093 0.07 24.62 11.44
CA ASN A 1093 1.24 24.50 10.55
C ASN A 1093 2.24 25.64 10.79
N LEU A 1094 1.76 26.88 10.93
CA LEU A 1094 2.59 28.03 11.28
C LEU A 1094 3.36 27.80 12.60
N PHE A 1095 2.66 27.40 13.67
CA PHE A 1095 3.24 27.09 14.97
C PHE A 1095 4.25 25.95 14.89
N THR A 1096 3.89 24.84 14.24
CA THR A 1096 4.76 23.66 14.11
C THR A 1096 6.05 23.97 13.34
N ARG A 1097 5.95 24.74 12.24
CA ARG A 1097 7.13 25.15 11.46
C ARG A 1097 7.98 26.19 12.19
N ALA A 1098 7.38 27.14 12.91
CA ALA A 1098 8.11 28.09 13.76
C ALA A 1098 8.87 27.38 14.89
N PHE A 1099 8.26 26.39 15.55
CA PHE A 1099 8.92 25.54 16.55
C PHE A 1099 10.13 24.80 15.96
N CYS A 1100 9.96 24.19 14.79
CA CYS A 1100 11.04 23.47 14.11
C CYS A 1100 12.19 24.42 13.72
N SER A 1101 11.88 25.63 13.23
CA SER A 1101 12.87 26.66 12.89
C SER A 1101 13.66 27.11 14.12
N GLN A 1102 12.97 27.49 15.21
CA GLN A 1102 13.62 27.92 16.44
C GLN A 1102 14.44 26.78 17.08
N ARG A 1103 13.99 25.52 17.00
CA ARG A 1103 14.71 24.35 17.50
C ARG A 1103 16.04 24.07 16.78
N VAL A 1104 16.19 24.48 15.53
CA VAL A 1104 17.49 24.41 14.81
C VAL A 1104 18.32 25.71 14.92
N GLY A 1105 17.83 26.71 15.64
CA GLY A 1105 18.52 27.98 15.91
C GLY A 1105 18.10 29.17 15.05
N ILE A 1106 17.11 29.01 14.15
CA ILE A 1106 16.64 30.08 13.26
C ILE A 1106 15.38 30.74 13.84
N ASN A 1107 15.51 31.97 14.31
CA ASN A 1107 14.43 32.76 14.92
C ASN A 1107 13.52 33.44 13.86
N ASP A 1108 13.17 32.75 12.78
CA ASP A 1108 12.33 33.28 11.69
C ASP A 1108 11.68 32.17 10.86
N LEU A 1109 10.72 32.51 9.99
CA LEU A 1109 10.05 31.57 9.09
C LEU A 1109 9.71 32.20 7.72
N PRO A 1110 9.98 31.54 6.57
CA PRO A 1110 9.52 31.98 5.25
C PRO A 1110 7.99 31.93 5.11
N LEU A 1111 7.38 32.93 4.46
CA LEU A 1111 5.93 33.01 4.29
C LEU A 1111 5.39 31.87 3.39
N SER A 1112 6.18 31.44 2.38
CA SER A 1112 5.79 30.40 1.42
C SER A 1112 5.53 29.01 2.03
N VAL A 1113 5.96 28.79 3.28
CA VAL A 1113 5.71 27.53 4.02
C VAL A 1113 4.86 27.73 5.28
N ALA A 1114 4.65 28.98 5.71
CA ALA A 1114 3.96 29.32 6.96
C ALA A 1114 2.50 28.82 6.99
N PHE A 1115 1.85 28.78 5.83
CA PHE A 1115 0.47 28.34 5.66
C PHE A 1115 0.39 27.18 4.66
N PHE A 1116 -0.67 26.38 4.75
CA PHE A 1116 -1.03 25.41 3.71
C PHE A 1116 -1.45 26.15 2.43
N THR A 1117 -1.13 25.56 1.29
CA THR A 1117 -1.61 25.99 -0.03
C THR A 1117 -3.14 26.02 -0.08
N ALA A 1118 -3.79 25.00 0.46
CA ALA A 1118 -5.21 25.00 0.81
C ALA A 1118 -5.50 24.09 2.02
N VAL A 1119 -6.61 24.37 2.71
CA VAL A 1119 -7.30 23.44 3.62
C VAL A 1119 -8.59 23.00 2.96
N GLU A 1120 -8.78 21.69 2.87
CA GLU A 1120 -9.96 21.06 2.28
C GLU A 1120 -11.06 20.89 3.33
N VAL A 1121 -12.29 21.25 2.96
CA VAL A 1121 -13.49 21.16 3.80
C VAL A 1121 -14.59 20.42 3.03
N ASP A 1122 -14.86 19.18 3.41
CA ASP A 1122 -15.61 18.22 2.60
C ASP A 1122 -16.58 17.36 3.42
N GLN A 1123 -17.48 16.65 2.76
CA GLN A 1123 -18.29 15.59 3.37
C GLN A 1123 -17.62 14.21 3.31
N VAL A 1124 -16.63 14.02 2.43
CA VAL A 1124 -15.94 12.73 2.24
C VAL A 1124 -14.43 12.86 2.29
N LEU A 1125 -13.71 11.78 2.61
CA LEU A 1125 -12.24 11.77 2.52
C LEU A 1125 -11.80 11.55 1.07
N ARG A 1126 -11.56 12.63 0.32
CA ARG A 1126 -10.80 12.63 -0.94
C ARG A 1126 -9.60 13.56 -0.82
N LYS A 1127 -8.64 13.46 -1.76
CA LYS A 1127 -7.42 14.29 -1.66
C LYS A 1127 -7.74 15.78 -1.86
N GLU A 1128 -8.38 16.08 -2.98
CA GLU A 1128 -8.79 17.41 -3.43
C GLU A 1128 -10.32 17.40 -3.53
N SER A 1129 -10.99 18.41 -2.96
CA SER A 1129 -12.45 18.44 -2.74
C SER A 1129 -13.30 18.58 -4.00
N ASN A 1130 -12.69 18.78 -5.16
CA ASN A 1130 -13.31 18.83 -6.49
C ASN A 1130 -13.20 17.50 -7.28
N LEU A 1131 -12.53 16.48 -6.72
CA LEU A 1131 -12.40 15.19 -7.39
C LEU A 1131 -13.68 14.40 -7.25
N SER A 1132 -14.46 14.30 -8.34
CA SER A 1132 -15.71 13.53 -8.40
C SER A 1132 -15.54 12.02 -8.20
N CYS A 1133 -14.30 11.51 -8.12
CA CYS A 1133 -13.95 10.11 -7.87
C CYS A 1133 -14.70 9.11 -8.77
N THR A 1134 -14.71 9.40 -10.08
CA THR A 1134 -15.21 8.49 -11.12
C THR A 1134 -14.25 7.31 -11.31
N THR A 1135 -14.80 6.10 -11.26
CA THR A 1135 -14.09 4.81 -11.39
C THR A 1135 -15.00 3.81 -12.11
N PRO A 1136 -14.55 2.59 -12.46
CA PRO A 1136 -15.41 1.61 -13.11
C PRO A 1136 -16.58 1.14 -12.23
N SER A 1137 -16.39 1.15 -10.90
CA SER A 1137 -17.42 0.85 -9.88
C SER A 1137 -18.28 2.07 -9.51
N ASN A 1138 -17.83 3.29 -9.84
CA ASN A 1138 -18.58 4.53 -9.70
C ASN A 1138 -18.57 5.34 -11.01
N PRO A 1139 -19.24 4.88 -12.08
CA PRO A 1139 -19.19 5.51 -13.40
C PRO A 1139 -19.91 6.86 -13.47
N HIS A 1140 -20.70 7.21 -12.45
CA HIS A 1140 -21.48 8.44 -12.39
C HIS A 1140 -20.85 9.53 -11.51
N GLY A 1141 -19.80 9.21 -10.75
CA GLY A 1141 -19.14 10.14 -9.83
C GLY A 1141 -19.94 10.38 -8.55
N LEU A 1142 -19.30 11.00 -7.55
CA LEU A 1142 -19.84 11.20 -6.20
C LEU A 1142 -21.18 11.98 -6.19
N GLU A 1143 -21.32 13.00 -7.03
CA GLU A 1143 -22.53 13.83 -7.10
C GLU A 1143 -23.75 13.00 -7.52
N LYS A 1144 -23.67 12.29 -8.65
CA LYS A 1144 -24.81 11.57 -9.25
C LYS A 1144 -24.97 10.15 -8.71
N GLY A 1145 -23.89 9.50 -8.31
CA GLY A 1145 -23.90 8.12 -7.78
C GLY A 1145 -24.31 8.04 -6.31
N TYR A 1146 -23.86 9.00 -5.48
CA TYR A 1146 -24.04 8.95 -4.01
C TYR A 1146 -24.81 10.16 -3.43
N GLY A 1147 -25.04 11.22 -4.22
CA GLY A 1147 -25.68 12.46 -3.79
C GLY A 1147 -24.74 13.41 -3.05
N ILE A 1148 -23.44 13.40 -3.40
CA ILE A 1148 -22.37 14.08 -2.65
C ILE A 1148 -21.75 15.17 -3.55
N PRO A 1149 -21.98 16.47 -3.27
CA PRO A 1149 -21.41 17.56 -4.07
C PRO A 1149 -19.90 17.70 -3.85
N ASP A 1150 -19.27 18.56 -4.64
CA ASP A 1150 -17.89 18.98 -4.38
C ASP A 1150 -17.79 19.82 -3.10
N GLY A 1151 -16.67 19.65 -2.39
CA GLY A 1151 -16.34 20.40 -1.18
C GLY A 1151 -15.61 21.71 -1.48
N GLU A 1152 -15.05 22.32 -0.45
CA GLU A 1152 -14.33 23.59 -0.56
C GLU A 1152 -12.82 23.40 -0.34
N SER A 1153 -12.01 23.97 -1.23
CA SER A 1153 -10.56 24.11 -1.05
C SER A 1153 -10.28 25.57 -0.70
N LEU A 1154 -9.75 25.84 0.50
CA LEU A 1154 -9.66 27.20 1.07
C LEU A 1154 -8.21 27.59 1.36
N ASN A 1155 -7.72 28.66 0.74
CA ASN A 1155 -6.45 29.28 1.11
C ASN A 1155 -6.60 30.15 2.38
N ILE A 1156 -5.49 30.62 2.95
CA ILE A 1156 -5.50 31.41 4.20
C ILE A 1156 -6.38 32.68 4.13
N PHE A 1157 -6.44 33.36 2.98
CA PHE A 1157 -7.28 34.56 2.80
C PHE A 1157 -8.77 34.19 2.75
N ASP A 1158 -9.13 33.10 2.06
CA ASP A 1158 -10.52 32.60 2.00
C ASP A 1158 -11.02 32.21 3.41
N VAL A 1159 -10.17 31.53 4.18
CA VAL A 1159 -10.47 31.15 5.58
C VAL A 1159 -10.69 32.40 6.43
N LEU A 1160 -9.81 33.40 6.34
CA LEU A 1160 -9.94 34.64 7.09
C LEU A 1160 -11.17 35.45 6.67
N GLU A 1161 -11.55 35.48 5.39
CA GLU A 1161 -12.79 36.11 4.95
C GLU A 1161 -14.02 35.37 5.53
N LYS A 1162 -14.11 34.04 5.38
CA LYS A 1162 -15.23 33.25 5.88
C LYS A 1162 -15.38 33.30 7.41
N CYS A 1163 -14.28 33.33 8.16
CA CYS A 1163 -14.31 33.56 9.60
C CYS A 1163 -14.79 34.98 9.95
N ASN A 1164 -14.37 36.01 9.22
CA ASN A 1164 -14.81 37.39 9.45
C ASN A 1164 -16.28 37.65 9.03
N ILE A 1165 -16.83 36.88 8.10
CA ILE A 1165 -18.25 36.95 7.72
C ILE A 1165 -19.16 36.54 8.90
N LYS A 1166 -18.79 35.52 9.69
CA LYS A 1166 -19.53 35.18 10.94
C LYS A 1166 -19.61 36.38 11.89
N ASN A 1167 -18.49 37.05 12.12
CA ASN A 1167 -18.41 38.25 12.98
C ASN A 1167 -19.19 39.47 12.43
N LYS A 1168 -19.70 39.40 11.20
CA LYS A 1168 -20.50 40.45 10.56
C LYS A 1168 -22.00 40.18 10.52
N ILE A 1169 -22.50 39.06 11.07
CA ILE A 1169 -23.93 38.81 11.24
C ILE A 1169 -24.39 39.48 12.54
N PRO A 1170 -25.15 40.59 12.52
CA PRO A 1170 -25.70 41.19 13.73
C PRO A 1170 -26.95 40.41 14.14
N THR A 1171 -27.13 40.22 15.44
CA THR A 1171 -28.38 39.67 16.00
C THR A 1171 -29.60 40.50 15.60
N LYS A 1172 -30.64 39.83 15.12
CA LYS A 1172 -32.02 40.31 15.01
C LYS A 1172 -32.98 39.18 15.37
#